data_AF-A0A4Y2DI90-F1
#
_entry.id   AF-A0A4Y2DI90-F1
#
_cell.length_a   1.000
_cell.length_b   1.000
_cell.length_c   1.000
_cell.angle_alpha   90.00
_cell.angle_beta   90.00
_cell.angle_gamma   90.00
#
_symmetry.space_group_name_H-M   'P 1'
#
loop_
_entity.id
_entity.type
_entity.pdbx_description
1 polymer ?
#
loop_
_entity_poly.entity_id
_entity_poly.type
_entity_poly.pdbx_seq_one_letter_code
_entity_poly.pdbx_strand_id
1 'polypeptide(L)'
;MSLLDEPRWKKHGERYATVITDDRGSSMRDREQLLFAARVDIDVYDVSGNIVYIAVGTGLARLQSDNPVQPFDVYFEEPPKNPYYSYYSVLEVEKSKKNMSCGRLGIDESCIVINSNVDFVVNFLYQSMECENCSMLALEPLLPHHSQQLILKLASFGTIWKVQNEHNKTICGLTRNYLGENAWYHIDVNQTGCSLICDKEPEVTYYPVIFALSLYGLLFILYALGGLVYRSAFFNDLFRRNSLDVSTDLAAAFSSSTTIDDKKQKSVQQRLRSLDTVRGISLVIMIFVNYGGGKYTYFHHARWNGLTVADLVFPWFIWMMGMSMAFSLKSQLRKIVSKKKIFWQIVKRSVKLFALGVMLNTICLNVNLHELRILGVLQRFGICYFVVATVHLFYASADDKGYSSSAFRDIISYGGEWLIMLAFLTTHILLMYLVHEPDCPEGYFGPGGLHDQGAFFNCTGGAAGYIDRLLLGPSHLYQHPGLRAIYGGTQPYDPEGILGYFTSIFLVFLGLQAGKILLMFKEPKARLIRWMTWAIVTGCISGILCCFSKNDGWIPVNKNLWSVSFIFATSSLAFVLLSICYAVNDVYKLWSGGPFYHAGMNSIMLYVGHELTHNMFPWRWQVHPTHLSELFMNLWGTTLWVIIAVWMHRKNVFATV
;
A
#
# COMPACT_ATOMS: atom_id res chain seq x y z
N MET A 1 -19.34 -13.35 -43.29
CA MET A 1 -19.02 -12.80 -44.63
C MET A 1 -20.33 -12.42 -45.29
N SER A 2 -20.28 -11.36 -46.12
CA SER A 2 -21.29 -10.74 -47.01
C SER A 2 -22.29 -9.71 -46.42
N LEU A 3 -22.08 -8.46 -46.87
CA LEU A 3 -23.10 -7.42 -47.07
C LEU A 3 -24.29 -7.95 -47.88
N LEU A 4 -25.51 -7.55 -47.51
CA LEU A 4 -26.63 -7.13 -48.39
C LEU A 4 -27.94 -7.14 -47.59
N ASP A 5 -28.49 -5.94 -47.31
CA ASP A 5 -29.88 -5.54 -47.58
C ASP A 5 -30.22 -4.26 -46.79
N GLU A 6 -29.80 -3.13 -47.35
CA GLU A 6 -30.29 -1.78 -47.04
C GLU A 6 -31.69 -1.62 -47.66
N PRO A 7 -32.80 -1.73 -46.88
CA PRO A 7 -33.79 -0.64 -46.93
C PRO A 7 -34.64 -0.43 -45.64
N ARG A 8 -34.22 -0.85 -44.44
CA ARG A 8 -35.08 -0.74 -43.22
C ARG A 8 -34.80 0.43 -42.26
N TRP A 9 -33.88 1.33 -42.59
CA TRP A 9 -33.49 2.42 -41.68
C TRP A 9 -33.99 3.77 -42.20
N LYS A 10 -34.92 4.41 -41.46
CA LYS A 10 -35.25 5.83 -41.66
C LYS A 10 -34.59 6.67 -40.57
N LYS A 11 -33.85 7.70 -40.98
CA LYS A 11 -33.12 8.62 -40.09
C LYS A 11 -34.04 9.79 -39.73
N HIS A 12 -34.45 9.89 -38.46
CA HIS A 12 -35.17 11.04 -37.92
C HIS A 12 -34.27 11.80 -36.93
N GLY A 13 -33.74 12.95 -37.35
CA GLY A 13 -33.01 13.87 -36.48
C GLY A 13 -31.66 13.36 -35.98
N GLU A 14 -30.84 14.30 -35.49
CA GLU A 14 -29.45 14.04 -35.08
C GLU A 14 -29.41 13.22 -33.78
N ARG A 15 -29.46 11.89 -33.89
CA ARG A 15 -28.76 10.86 -33.05
C ARG A 15 -29.50 9.53 -32.86
N TYR A 16 -30.61 9.25 -33.54
CA TYR A 16 -31.32 7.97 -33.32
C TYR A 16 -31.63 7.23 -34.63
N ALA A 17 -31.44 5.91 -34.60
CA ALA A 17 -31.82 4.97 -35.65
C ALA A 17 -32.95 4.09 -35.12
N THR A 18 -34.06 3.98 -35.85
CA THR A 18 -35.27 3.26 -35.41
C THR A 18 -35.43 1.97 -36.21
N VAL A 19 -35.66 0.84 -35.53
CA VAL A 19 -36.02 -0.44 -36.16
C VAL A 19 -37.53 -0.65 -36.03
N ILE A 20 -38.22 -0.81 -37.15
CA ILE A 20 -39.66 -1.12 -37.20
C ILE A 20 -39.79 -2.57 -37.65
N THR A 21 -40.38 -3.43 -36.82
CA THR A 21 -40.69 -4.81 -37.17
C THR A 21 -42.16 -4.90 -37.59
N ASP A 22 -42.42 -5.30 -38.82
CA ASP A 22 -43.77 -5.55 -39.32
C ASP A 22 -43.95 -7.06 -39.36
N ASP A 23 -44.49 -7.65 -38.28
CA ASP A 23 -45.30 -8.88 -38.35
C ASP A 23 -45.89 -9.25 -36.99
N ARG A 24 -47.20 -9.53 -36.99
CA ARG A 24 -47.93 -10.03 -35.83
C ARG A 24 -47.52 -11.49 -35.55
N GLY A 25 -46.55 -11.69 -34.66
CA GLY A 25 -46.42 -12.97 -33.95
C GLY A 25 -45.07 -13.68 -33.92
N SER A 26 -43.93 -13.03 -34.15
CA SER A 26 -42.61 -13.65 -33.95
C SER A 26 -41.78 -12.88 -32.93
N SER A 27 -41.54 -13.49 -31.75
CA SER A 27 -40.65 -12.92 -30.73
C SER A 27 -39.21 -12.98 -31.23
N MET A 28 -38.49 -11.85 -31.26
CA MET A 28 -37.04 -11.84 -31.50
C MET A 28 -36.32 -12.73 -30.48
N ARG A 29 -35.86 -13.91 -30.89
CA ARG A 29 -35.13 -14.87 -30.03
C ARG A 29 -33.61 -14.84 -30.22
N ASP A 30 -33.09 -14.05 -31.16
CA ASP A 30 -31.67 -14.13 -31.49
C ASP A 30 -30.82 -13.21 -30.61
N ARG A 31 -30.02 -13.83 -29.74
CA ARG A 31 -29.23 -13.19 -28.67
C ARG A 31 -28.23 -12.15 -29.21
N GLU A 32 -27.72 -12.34 -30.44
CA GLU A 32 -26.76 -11.43 -31.05
C GLU A 32 -27.38 -10.10 -31.51
N GLN A 33 -28.64 -10.11 -31.95
CA GLN A 33 -29.33 -8.89 -32.37
C GLN A 33 -29.70 -8.00 -31.17
N LEU A 34 -30.06 -8.62 -30.04
CA LEU A 34 -30.31 -7.93 -28.76
C LEU A 34 -29.03 -7.33 -28.16
N LEU A 35 -27.89 -8.02 -28.30
CA LEU A 35 -26.58 -7.53 -27.86
C LEU A 35 -26.09 -6.34 -28.70
N PHE A 36 -26.43 -6.30 -29.99
CA PHE A 36 -26.13 -5.15 -30.84
C PHE A 36 -26.97 -3.92 -30.46
N ALA A 37 -28.28 -4.08 -30.24
CA ALA A 37 -29.15 -2.99 -29.80
C ALA A 37 -28.73 -2.40 -28.44
N ALA A 38 -28.30 -3.24 -27.48
CA ALA A 38 -27.83 -2.81 -26.17
C ALA A 38 -26.47 -2.07 -26.20
N ARG A 39 -25.69 -2.16 -27.28
CA ARG A 39 -24.42 -1.43 -27.43
C ARG A 39 -24.59 -0.03 -28.03
N VAL A 40 -25.77 0.30 -28.56
CA VAL A 40 -26.01 1.52 -29.35
C VAL A 40 -27.13 2.40 -28.74
N ASP A 41 -27.65 2.06 -27.55
CA ASP A 41 -28.72 2.79 -26.83
C ASP A 41 -29.94 3.11 -27.72
N ILE A 42 -30.65 2.07 -28.18
CA ILE A 42 -31.83 2.20 -29.04
C ILE A 42 -33.10 1.75 -28.30
N ASP A 43 -34.10 2.65 -28.23
CA ASP A 43 -35.45 2.34 -27.74
C ASP A 43 -36.26 1.55 -28.78
N VAL A 44 -36.96 0.50 -28.34
CA VAL A 44 -37.77 -0.36 -29.23
C VAL A 44 -39.27 -0.17 -28.94
N TYR A 45 -40.00 0.22 -29.98
CA TYR A 45 -41.43 0.51 -29.94
C TYR A 45 -42.24 -0.56 -30.69
N ASP A 46 -43.43 -0.89 -30.18
CA ASP A 46 -44.44 -1.63 -30.92
C ASP A 46 -45.08 -0.73 -32.01
N VAL A 47 -45.74 -1.36 -32.98
CA VAL A 47 -46.51 -0.73 -34.06
C VAL A 47 -47.61 0.22 -33.54
N SER A 48 -48.02 0.07 -32.27
CA SER A 48 -48.98 0.96 -31.58
C SER A 48 -48.33 2.21 -30.94
N GLY A 49 -47.01 2.38 -31.03
CA GLY A 49 -46.28 3.51 -30.45
C GLY A 49 -45.93 3.38 -28.97
N ASN A 50 -46.17 2.21 -28.36
CA ASN A 50 -45.82 1.94 -26.96
C ASN A 50 -44.41 1.35 -26.86
N ILE A 51 -43.67 1.74 -25.82
CA ILE A 51 -42.31 1.26 -25.54
C ILE A 51 -42.38 -0.18 -25.03
N VAL A 52 -41.70 -1.10 -25.71
CA VAL A 52 -41.65 -2.51 -25.32
C VAL A 52 -40.35 -2.84 -24.56
N TYR A 53 -39.26 -2.14 -24.89
CA TYR A 53 -37.96 -2.27 -24.23
C TYR A 53 -37.25 -0.93 -24.13
N ILE A 54 -36.70 -0.62 -22.96
CA ILE A 54 -35.83 0.54 -22.71
C ILE A 54 -34.43 -0.02 -22.42
N ALA A 55 -33.47 0.31 -23.28
CA ALA A 55 -32.07 0.03 -23.01
C ALA A 55 -31.48 1.23 -22.26
N VAL A 56 -31.21 1.07 -20.96
CA VAL A 56 -30.38 2.03 -20.19
C VAL A 56 -29.08 1.34 -19.85
N GLY A 57 -27.97 2.01 -20.17
CA GLY A 57 -26.61 1.50 -20.04
C GLY A 57 -26.37 0.62 -18.80
N THR A 58 -25.82 -0.56 -19.06
CA THR A 58 -25.29 -1.56 -18.10
C THR A 58 -26.29 -2.41 -17.29
N GLY A 59 -27.56 -2.53 -17.68
CA GLY A 59 -28.48 -3.52 -17.08
C GLY A 59 -29.61 -3.97 -18.02
N LEU A 60 -29.94 -5.27 -18.02
CA LEU A 60 -31.13 -5.83 -18.67
C LEU A 60 -32.28 -5.87 -17.65
N ALA A 61 -33.39 -5.16 -17.91
CA ALA A 61 -34.62 -5.30 -17.13
C ALA A 61 -35.49 -6.42 -17.72
N ARG A 62 -36.08 -7.28 -16.86
CA ARG A 62 -37.04 -8.32 -17.25
C ARG A 62 -38.42 -7.96 -16.70
N LEU A 63 -39.39 -7.72 -17.57
CA LEU A 63 -40.80 -7.53 -17.19
C LEU A 63 -41.47 -8.90 -17.04
N GLN A 64 -42.07 -9.18 -15.88
CA GLN A 64 -42.88 -10.38 -15.65
C GLN A 64 -44.34 -9.98 -15.44
N SER A 65 -45.24 -10.64 -16.16
CA SER A 65 -46.68 -10.32 -16.21
C SER A 65 -47.46 -11.35 -15.39
N ASP A 66 -48.17 -10.91 -14.36
CA ASP A 66 -49.32 -11.62 -13.81
C ASP A 66 -50.45 -10.59 -13.51
N ASN A 67 -51.43 -10.52 -14.41
CA ASN A 67 -52.67 -9.72 -14.43
C ASN A 67 -52.63 -8.21 -14.85
N PRO A 68 -53.67 -7.71 -15.55
CA PRO A 68 -53.58 -6.48 -16.35
C PRO A 68 -54.11 -5.18 -15.68
N VAL A 69 -54.22 -5.08 -14.34
CA VAL A 69 -54.91 -3.93 -13.70
C VAL A 69 -54.16 -3.26 -12.54
N GLN A 70 -52.83 -3.36 -12.45
CA GLN A 70 -52.06 -2.53 -11.50
C GLN A 70 -50.77 -1.97 -12.13
N PRO A 71 -50.27 -0.80 -11.67
CA PRO A 71 -49.03 -0.21 -12.18
C PRO A 71 -47.85 -1.17 -11.96
N PHE A 72 -47.00 -1.29 -12.98
CA PHE A 72 -45.85 -2.19 -13.01
C PHE A 72 -44.78 -1.73 -12.00
N ASP A 73 -44.51 -2.53 -10.98
CA ASP A 73 -43.33 -2.35 -10.14
C ASP A 73 -42.09 -2.88 -10.88
N VAL A 74 -41.19 -1.97 -11.24
CA VAL A 74 -39.91 -2.28 -11.88
C VAL A 74 -38.90 -2.63 -10.80
N TYR A 75 -38.58 -3.91 -10.65
CA TYR A 75 -37.48 -4.35 -9.80
C TYR A 75 -36.17 -4.29 -10.60
N PHE A 76 -35.25 -3.46 -10.13
CA PHE A 76 -33.87 -3.45 -10.61
C PHE A 76 -33.11 -4.54 -9.85
N GLU A 77 -32.89 -5.70 -10.46
CA GLU A 77 -31.76 -6.55 -10.05
C GLU A 77 -30.50 -5.88 -10.60
N GLU A 78 -29.86 -5.04 -9.78
CA GLU A 78 -28.49 -4.65 -10.05
C GLU A 78 -27.63 -5.92 -10.07
N PRO A 79 -26.94 -6.28 -11.17
CA PRO A 79 -25.79 -7.15 -11.03
C PRO A 79 -24.87 -6.46 -10.02
N PRO A 80 -24.27 -7.16 -9.04
CA PRO A 80 -23.48 -6.52 -8.00
C PRO A 80 -22.40 -5.64 -8.65
N LYS A 81 -22.65 -4.33 -8.70
CA LYS A 81 -21.71 -3.32 -9.17
C LYS A 81 -20.75 -3.08 -8.03
N ASN A 82 -19.84 -4.02 -7.84
CA ASN A 82 -18.76 -3.87 -6.88
C ASN A 82 -17.47 -4.45 -7.48
N PRO A 83 -16.54 -3.60 -7.99
CA PRO A 83 -15.27 -4.08 -8.52
C PRO A 83 -14.29 -4.56 -7.44
N TYR A 84 -14.73 -4.65 -6.18
CA TYR A 84 -13.90 -4.99 -5.02
C TYR A 84 -14.36 -6.23 -4.24
N TYR A 85 -15.35 -6.98 -4.73
CA TYR A 85 -15.79 -8.23 -4.11
C TYR A 85 -15.33 -9.43 -4.94
N SER A 86 -14.20 -10.04 -4.55
CA SER A 86 -13.92 -11.48 -4.60
C SER A 86 -12.44 -11.69 -4.32
N TYR A 87 -12.08 -11.81 -3.03
CA TYR A 87 -10.80 -12.36 -2.58
C TYR A 87 -11.12 -13.34 -1.46
N TYR A 88 -11.90 -14.35 -1.80
CA TYR A 88 -12.17 -15.48 -0.93
C TYR A 88 -11.07 -16.52 -1.12
N SER A 89 -10.65 -17.20 -0.06
CA SER A 89 -9.66 -18.28 -0.09
C SER A 89 -10.07 -19.49 -0.96
N VAL A 90 -11.28 -19.48 -1.51
CA VAL A 90 -11.74 -20.19 -2.71
C VAL A 90 -12.53 -19.18 -3.54
N LEU A 91 -12.01 -18.80 -4.71
CA LEU A 91 -12.54 -17.66 -5.48
C LEU A 91 -13.80 -17.99 -6.29
N GLU A 92 -14.05 -19.27 -6.55
CA GLU A 92 -15.27 -19.75 -7.22
C GLU A 92 -15.36 -21.26 -7.00
N VAL A 93 -16.54 -21.73 -6.59
CA VAL A 93 -16.88 -23.16 -6.58
C VAL A 93 -17.90 -23.37 -7.69
N GLU A 94 -17.43 -23.80 -8.86
CA GLU A 94 -18.34 -24.16 -9.95
C GLU A 94 -18.70 -25.63 -9.83
N LYS A 95 -19.98 -25.88 -9.56
CA LYS A 95 -20.58 -27.23 -9.54
C LYS A 95 -21.15 -27.51 -10.92
N SER A 96 -20.61 -28.50 -11.63
CA SER A 96 -21.25 -28.96 -12.86
C SER A 96 -21.06 -30.44 -13.13
N LYS A 97 -22.09 -31.05 -13.73
CA LYS A 97 -22.07 -32.42 -14.23
C LYS A 97 -21.47 -32.43 -15.64
N LYS A 98 -20.20 -32.88 -15.71
CA LYS A 98 -19.40 -33.21 -16.92
C LYS A 98 -18.85 -32.05 -17.77
N ASN A 99 -17.54 -32.14 -18.04
CA ASN A 99 -16.77 -31.43 -19.07
C ASN A 99 -16.71 -29.91 -18.96
N MET A 100 -16.09 -29.40 -17.89
CA MET A 100 -15.62 -28.01 -17.88
C MET A 100 -14.10 -27.98 -17.68
N SER A 101 -13.42 -27.21 -18.52
CA SER A 101 -12.00 -26.88 -18.36
C SER A 101 -11.87 -25.82 -17.28
N CYS A 102 -10.76 -25.83 -16.52
CA CYS A 102 -10.37 -24.68 -15.69
C CYS A 102 -10.48 -23.40 -16.54
N GLY A 103 -11.34 -22.47 -16.12
CA GLY A 103 -11.53 -21.20 -16.82
C GLY A 103 -10.26 -20.34 -16.82
N ARG A 104 -10.38 -19.07 -17.24
CA ARG A 104 -9.24 -18.15 -17.15
C ARG A 104 -8.86 -17.95 -15.67
N LEU A 105 -7.65 -18.35 -15.32
CA LEU A 105 -7.06 -18.13 -13.99
C LEU A 105 -6.54 -16.70 -13.88
N GLY A 106 -6.74 -16.11 -12.70
CA GLY A 106 -6.17 -14.84 -12.28
C GLY A 106 -4.73 -14.96 -11.80
N ILE A 107 -4.19 -13.85 -11.28
CA ILE A 107 -2.85 -13.80 -10.69
C ILE A 107 -2.86 -14.56 -9.37
N ASP A 108 -1.79 -15.32 -9.10
CA ASP A 108 -1.67 -16.18 -7.94
C ASP A 108 -2.82 -17.20 -7.83
N GLU A 109 -3.43 -17.62 -8.93
CA GLU A 109 -4.48 -18.65 -8.93
C GLU A 109 -4.01 -19.98 -9.52
N SER A 110 -4.47 -21.06 -8.90
CA SER A 110 -4.27 -22.43 -9.35
C SER A 110 -5.61 -23.13 -9.42
N CYS A 111 -5.73 -24.09 -10.35
CA CYS A 111 -6.94 -24.87 -10.50
C CYS A 111 -6.74 -26.26 -9.92
N ILE A 112 -7.66 -26.69 -9.07
CA ILE A 112 -7.73 -28.06 -8.58
C ILE A 112 -9.05 -28.68 -9.06
N VAL A 113 -8.94 -29.81 -9.74
CA VAL A 113 -10.08 -30.65 -10.11
C VAL A 113 -10.08 -31.89 -9.23
N ILE A 114 -11.12 -32.06 -8.43
CA ILE A 114 -11.28 -33.22 -7.56
C ILE A 114 -12.16 -34.23 -8.26
N ASN A 115 -11.66 -35.46 -8.39
CA ASN A 115 -12.39 -36.59 -8.92
C ASN A 115 -12.55 -37.64 -7.82
N SER A 116 -13.81 -37.90 -7.45
CA SER A 116 -14.16 -38.84 -6.39
C SER A 116 -14.84 -40.06 -6.99
N ASN A 117 -14.24 -41.24 -6.82
CA ASN A 117 -14.80 -42.53 -7.23
C ASN A 117 -14.91 -43.49 -6.03
N VAL A 118 -15.41 -42.98 -4.90
CA VAL A 118 -15.54 -43.70 -3.64
C VAL A 118 -16.98 -43.80 -3.17
N ASP A 119 -17.26 -44.82 -2.36
CA ASP A 119 -18.61 -45.18 -1.89
C ASP A 119 -19.04 -44.42 -0.62
N PHE A 120 -18.27 -43.39 -0.21
CA PHE A 120 -18.50 -42.58 0.98
C PHE A 120 -18.44 -41.08 0.67
N VAL A 121 -19.06 -40.24 1.50
CA VAL A 121 -19.02 -38.78 1.33
C VAL A 121 -17.62 -38.23 1.56
N VAL A 122 -17.19 -37.35 0.67
CA VAL A 122 -15.87 -36.71 0.72
C VAL A 122 -16.03 -35.23 1.06
N ASN A 123 -15.40 -34.82 2.15
CA ASN A 123 -15.35 -33.43 2.60
C ASN A 123 -14.02 -32.79 2.20
N PHE A 124 -14.07 -31.71 1.42
CA PHE A 124 -12.90 -30.88 1.13
C PHE A 124 -12.84 -29.71 2.10
N LEU A 125 -11.75 -29.63 2.85
CA LEU A 125 -11.46 -28.59 3.82
C LEU A 125 -10.32 -27.73 3.32
N TYR A 126 -10.43 -26.42 3.45
CA TYR A 126 -9.37 -25.48 3.08
C TYR A 126 -9.22 -24.35 4.09
N GLN A 127 -8.02 -23.75 4.12
CA GLN A 127 -7.69 -22.63 5.00
C GLN A 127 -6.54 -21.81 4.40
N SER A 128 -6.53 -20.50 4.64
CA SER A 128 -5.34 -19.68 4.35
C SER A 128 -4.27 -19.86 5.43
N MET A 129 -3.00 -20.01 5.04
CA MET A 129 -1.81 -19.99 5.91
C MET A 129 -1.64 -18.65 6.64
N GLU A 130 -2.22 -17.57 6.11
CA GLU A 130 -2.20 -16.25 6.76
C GLU A 130 -3.27 -16.13 7.87
N CYS A 131 -4.18 -17.11 7.96
CA CYS A 131 -5.20 -17.17 9.00
C CYS A 131 -4.67 -17.93 10.21
N GLU A 132 -4.41 -17.21 11.28
CA GLU A 132 -3.88 -17.75 12.52
C GLU A 132 -5.00 -18.38 13.37
N ASN A 133 -4.79 -19.63 13.83
CA ASN A 133 -5.73 -20.39 14.68
C ASN A 133 -7.17 -20.50 14.14
N CYS A 134 -7.34 -20.45 12.83
CA CYS A 134 -8.65 -20.56 12.20
C CYS A 134 -9.09 -22.02 12.00
N SER A 135 -10.38 -22.30 12.17
CA SER A 135 -10.99 -23.57 11.80
C SER A 135 -11.02 -23.71 10.27
N MET A 136 -10.61 -24.86 9.74
CA MET A 136 -10.69 -25.10 8.28
C MET A 136 -12.13 -25.00 7.80
N LEU A 137 -12.32 -24.29 6.69
CA LEU A 137 -13.62 -24.14 6.06
C LEU A 137 -13.93 -25.37 5.21
N ALA A 138 -15.10 -25.97 5.43
CA ALA A 138 -15.57 -27.08 4.62
C ALA A 138 -16.31 -26.54 3.40
N LEU A 139 -15.94 -27.06 2.23
CA LEU A 139 -16.78 -26.96 1.04
C LEU A 139 -17.93 -27.95 1.12
N GLU A 140 -18.89 -27.79 0.22
CA GLU A 140 -20.00 -28.72 0.13
C GLU A 140 -19.51 -30.16 -0.13
N PRO A 141 -20.10 -31.16 0.56
CA PRO A 141 -19.69 -32.55 0.48
C PRO A 141 -19.93 -33.13 -0.92
N LEU A 142 -18.97 -33.92 -1.42
CA LEU A 142 -19.16 -34.74 -2.63
C LEU A 142 -19.89 -36.04 -2.26
N LEU A 143 -21.00 -36.28 -2.93
CA LEU A 143 -21.89 -37.42 -2.65
C LEU A 143 -21.37 -38.74 -3.24
N PRO A 144 -21.66 -39.89 -2.60
CA PRO A 144 -21.22 -41.21 -3.07
C PRO A 144 -21.91 -41.63 -4.38
N HIS A 145 -21.27 -42.54 -5.12
CA HIS A 145 -21.78 -43.18 -6.35
C HIS A 145 -22.06 -42.27 -7.56
N HIS A 146 -21.63 -41.01 -7.53
CA HIS A 146 -21.62 -40.12 -8.67
C HIS A 146 -20.20 -39.63 -8.96
N SER A 147 -19.73 -39.81 -10.21
CA SER A 147 -18.51 -39.14 -10.70
C SER A 147 -18.77 -37.63 -10.75
N GLN A 148 -18.50 -36.94 -9.65
CA GLN A 148 -18.62 -35.50 -9.53
C GLN A 148 -17.22 -34.89 -9.65
N GLN A 149 -17.13 -33.86 -10.48
CA GLN A 149 -15.93 -33.02 -10.59
C GLN A 149 -16.20 -31.73 -9.85
N LEU A 150 -15.31 -31.40 -8.91
CA LEU A 150 -15.30 -30.10 -8.25
C LEU A 150 -14.13 -29.31 -8.79
N ILE A 151 -14.41 -28.17 -9.44
CA ILE A 151 -13.38 -27.24 -9.90
C ILE A 151 -13.23 -26.17 -8.84
N LEU A 152 -12.01 -26.05 -8.31
CA LEU A 152 -11.68 -25.08 -7.30
C LEU A 152 -10.56 -24.19 -7.81
N LYS A 153 -10.80 -22.87 -7.80
CA LYS A 153 -9.76 -21.87 -7.97
C LYS A 153 -9.21 -21.49 -6.60
N LEU A 154 -7.99 -21.91 -6.30
CA LEU A 154 -7.31 -21.62 -5.03
C LEU A 154 -6.19 -20.63 -5.26
N ALA A 155 -5.92 -19.82 -4.24
CA ALA A 155 -4.68 -19.05 -4.17
C ALA A 155 -3.47 -20.01 -4.18
N SER A 156 -2.57 -19.78 -5.13
CA SER A 156 -1.35 -20.54 -5.42
C SER A 156 -0.39 -20.51 -4.23
N PHE A 157 -0.31 -19.34 -3.58
CA PHE A 157 0.40 -19.16 -2.33
C PHE A 157 -0.56 -19.17 -1.14
N GLY A 158 -0.15 -19.84 -0.06
CA GLY A 158 -0.79 -19.61 1.23
C GLY A 158 -2.08 -20.39 1.47
N THR A 159 -2.37 -21.48 0.76
CA THR A 159 -3.56 -22.31 1.01
C THR A 159 -3.19 -23.70 1.52
N ILE A 160 -3.78 -24.09 2.65
CA ILE A 160 -3.73 -25.44 3.21
C ILE A 160 -5.05 -26.10 2.88
N TRP A 161 -5.02 -27.33 2.39
CA TRP A 161 -6.24 -28.12 2.20
C TRP A 161 -6.07 -29.54 2.71
N LYS A 162 -7.20 -30.15 3.07
CA LYS A 162 -7.32 -31.52 3.54
C LYS A 162 -8.59 -32.13 2.97
N VAL A 163 -8.54 -33.41 2.66
CA VAL A 163 -9.69 -34.21 2.27
C VAL A 163 -9.97 -35.21 3.37
N GLN A 164 -11.20 -35.18 3.88
CA GLN A 164 -11.66 -36.05 4.95
C GLN A 164 -12.84 -36.91 4.51
N ASN A 165 -12.94 -38.09 5.13
CA ASN A 165 -14.13 -38.93 5.06
C ASN A 165 -15.18 -38.47 6.10
N GLU A 166 -16.40 -39.02 6.04
CA GLU A 166 -17.52 -38.83 6.98
C GLU A 166 -17.12 -38.97 8.46
N HIS A 167 -16.13 -39.81 8.76
CA HIS A 167 -15.63 -40.03 10.12
C HIS A 167 -14.46 -39.09 10.53
N ASN A 168 -14.28 -37.96 9.85
CA ASN A 168 -13.18 -37.00 10.04
C ASN A 168 -11.77 -37.60 9.86
N LYS A 169 -11.65 -38.80 9.29
CA LYS A 169 -10.37 -39.41 8.96
C LYS A 169 -9.79 -38.72 7.73
N THR A 170 -8.59 -38.16 7.86
CA THR A 170 -7.88 -37.53 6.74
C THR A 170 -7.43 -38.59 5.74
N ILE A 171 -7.97 -38.51 4.52
CA ILE A 171 -7.61 -39.41 3.40
C ILE A 171 -6.35 -38.88 2.73
N CYS A 172 -6.33 -37.58 2.47
CA CYS A 172 -5.18 -36.88 1.94
C CYS A 172 -5.15 -35.42 2.40
N GLY A 173 -3.98 -34.83 2.32
CA GLY A 173 -3.79 -33.43 2.64
C GLY A 173 -2.51 -32.94 2.00
N LEU A 174 -2.34 -31.63 2.04
CA LEU A 174 -1.22 -30.96 1.42
C LEU A 174 0.13 -31.50 1.93
N THR A 175 0.95 -32.09 1.05
CA THR A 175 2.36 -32.45 1.31
C THR A 175 3.34 -31.38 0.85
N ARG A 176 2.94 -30.49 -0.07
CA ARG A 176 3.74 -29.35 -0.55
C ARG A 176 3.05 -28.04 -0.20
N ASN A 177 3.73 -27.18 0.54
CA ASN A 177 3.24 -25.86 0.99
C ASN A 177 2.98 -24.84 -0.14
N TYR A 178 2.95 -25.28 -1.40
CA TYR A 178 2.91 -24.41 -2.58
C TYR A 178 2.18 -25.10 -3.74
N LEU A 179 1.12 -24.46 -4.23
CA LEU A 179 0.49 -24.75 -5.50
C LEU A 179 1.05 -23.75 -6.52
N GLY A 180 1.39 -24.24 -7.70
CA GLY A 180 1.94 -23.41 -8.77
C GLY A 180 0.97 -22.37 -9.29
N GLU A 181 1.43 -21.14 -9.55
CA GLU A 181 0.62 -20.16 -10.30
C GLU A 181 0.32 -20.67 -11.71
N ASN A 182 -0.93 -20.48 -12.14
CA ASN A 182 -1.45 -20.93 -13.43
C ASN A 182 -1.29 -22.45 -13.68
N ALA A 183 -1.10 -23.23 -12.61
CA ALA A 183 -0.97 -24.68 -12.65
C ALA A 183 -2.32 -25.37 -12.52
N TRP A 184 -2.44 -26.53 -13.17
CA TRP A 184 -3.65 -27.35 -13.16
C TRP A 184 -3.34 -28.67 -12.47
N TYR A 185 -4.08 -28.95 -11.41
CA TYR A 185 -3.92 -30.13 -10.59
C TYR A 185 -5.17 -30.99 -10.63
N HIS A 186 -4.98 -32.30 -10.75
CA HIS A 186 -6.02 -33.31 -10.60
C HIS A 186 -5.78 -34.12 -9.32
N ILE A 187 -6.83 -34.22 -8.51
CA ILE A 187 -6.86 -34.98 -7.26
C ILE A 187 -7.75 -36.19 -7.47
N ASP A 188 -7.15 -37.38 -7.58
CA ASP A 188 -7.89 -38.63 -7.65
C ASP A 188 -7.96 -39.26 -6.25
N VAL A 189 -9.18 -39.38 -5.73
CA VAL A 189 -9.45 -39.93 -4.40
C VAL A 189 -9.82 -41.42 -4.53
N ASN A 190 -8.99 -42.29 -3.96
CA ASN A 190 -9.19 -43.74 -3.89
C ASN A 190 -9.55 -44.20 -2.47
N GLN A 191 -9.98 -45.46 -2.32
CA GLN A 191 -10.38 -46.04 -1.02
C GLN A 191 -9.27 -46.01 0.06
N THR A 192 -7.99 -46.02 -0.31
CA THR A 192 -6.84 -46.10 0.62
C THR A 192 -5.94 -44.87 0.64
N GLY A 193 -6.17 -43.89 -0.24
CA GLY A 193 -5.32 -42.70 -0.35
C GLY A 193 -5.70 -41.82 -1.54
N CYS A 194 -4.84 -40.84 -1.86
CA CYS A 194 -5.07 -39.89 -2.94
C CYS A 194 -3.77 -39.58 -3.68
N SER A 195 -3.86 -39.43 -5.00
CA SER A 195 -2.77 -38.95 -5.85
C SER A 195 -3.05 -37.55 -6.38
N LEU A 196 -2.05 -36.67 -6.27
CA LEU A 196 -2.04 -35.34 -6.88
C LEU A 196 -1.25 -35.41 -8.19
N ILE A 197 -1.93 -35.26 -9.32
CA ILE A 197 -1.34 -35.24 -10.66
C ILE A 197 -1.32 -33.79 -11.15
N CYS A 198 -0.23 -33.38 -11.80
CA CYS A 198 -0.05 -32.04 -12.35
C CYS A 198 -0.18 -32.11 -13.88
N ASP A 199 -1.24 -31.53 -14.43
CA ASP A 199 -1.51 -31.56 -15.87
C ASP A 199 -0.81 -30.41 -16.60
N LYS A 200 -0.76 -29.24 -15.95
CA LYS A 200 -0.02 -28.08 -16.43
C LYS A 200 1.00 -27.67 -15.37
N GLU A 201 2.26 -27.64 -15.76
CA GLU A 201 3.35 -27.20 -14.89
C GLU A 201 3.21 -25.73 -14.47
N PRO A 202 3.63 -25.37 -13.24
CA PRO A 202 3.65 -23.99 -12.77
C PRO A 202 4.41 -23.04 -13.68
N GLU A 203 3.86 -21.83 -13.84
CA GLU A 203 4.63 -20.71 -14.36
C GLU A 203 5.59 -20.18 -13.29
N VAL A 204 6.81 -19.81 -13.72
CA VAL A 204 7.84 -19.32 -12.80
C VAL A 204 7.67 -17.81 -12.62
N THR A 205 7.22 -17.42 -11.43
CA THR A 205 6.75 -16.05 -11.15
C THR A 205 7.87 -15.04 -10.90
N TYR A 206 9.08 -15.46 -10.50
CA TYR A 206 10.14 -14.54 -10.06
C TYR A 206 11.04 -13.96 -11.16
N TYR A 207 11.06 -14.54 -12.37
CA TYR A 207 11.92 -14.07 -13.47
C TYR A 207 11.72 -12.58 -13.83
N PRO A 208 10.48 -12.06 -13.94
CA PRO A 208 10.27 -10.65 -14.29
C PRO A 208 10.88 -9.68 -13.28
N VAL A 209 10.82 -9.99 -11.97
CA VAL A 209 11.42 -9.15 -10.92
C VAL A 209 12.93 -9.17 -11.01
N ILE A 210 13.55 -10.34 -11.17
CA ILE A 210 15.01 -10.44 -11.28
C ILE A 210 15.49 -9.69 -12.52
N PHE A 211 14.80 -9.84 -13.65
CA PHE A 211 15.11 -9.12 -14.88
C PHE A 211 15.00 -7.60 -14.68
N ALA A 212 13.91 -7.12 -14.08
CA ALA A 212 13.73 -5.71 -13.80
C ALA A 212 14.84 -5.16 -12.87
N LEU A 213 15.13 -5.85 -11.76
CA LEU A 213 16.20 -5.46 -10.84
C LEU A 213 17.57 -5.43 -11.51
N SER A 214 17.85 -6.41 -12.37
CA SER A 214 19.09 -6.48 -13.14
C SER A 214 19.20 -5.30 -14.13
N LEU A 215 18.11 -4.97 -14.80
CA LEU A 215 18.03 -3.84 -15.73
C LEU A 215 18.25 -2.50 -15.02
N TYR A 216 17.52 -2.23 -13.94
CA TYR A 216 17.71 -0.99 -13.15
C TYR A 216 19.09 -0.94 -12.48
N GLY A 217 19.62 -2.09 -12.03
CA GLY A 217 20.97 -2.21 -11.50
C GLY A 217 22.02 -1.85 -12.55
N LEU A 218 21.89 -2.38 -13.77
CA LEU A 218 22.76 -2.03 -14.90
C LEU A 218 22.66 -0.54 -15.24
N LEU A 219 21.45 0.02 -15.34
CA LEU A 219 21.25 1.44 -15.60
C LEU A 219 21.87 2.32 -14.50
N PHE A 220 21.77 1.91 -13.24
CA PHE A 220 22.38 2.62 -12.12
C PHE A 220 23.91 2.55 -12.18
N ILE A 221 24.48 1.39 -12.48
CA ILE A 221 25.94 1.22 -12.65
C ILE A 221 26.43 2.06 -13.82
N LEU A 222 25.75 2.04 -14.96
CA LEU A 222 26.08 2.87 -16.12
C LEU A 222 26.00 4.36 -15.79
N TYR A 223 24.98 4.78 -15.04
CA TYR A 223 24.86 6.16 -14.55
C TYR A 223 26.00 6.55 -13.60
N ALA A 224 26.35 5.67 -12.66
CA ALA A 224 27.45 5.88 -11.72
C ALA A 224 28.80 5.94 -12.43
N LEU A 225 29.07 5.02 -13.34
CA LEU A 225 30.28 4.99 -14.18
C LEU A 225 30.35 6.24 -15.08
N GLY A 226 29.26 6.64 -15.72
CA GLY A 226 29.19 7.86 -16.51
C GLY A 226 29.50 9.11 -15.66
N GLY A 227 29.01 9.15 -14.42
CA GLY A 227 29.33 10.21 -13.46
C GLY A 227 30.80 10.20 -13.00
N LEU A 228 31.41 9.03 -12.85
CA LEU A 228 32.85 8.89 -12.56
C LEU A 228 33.71 9.30 -13.75
N VAL A 229 33.34 8.89 -14.97
CA VAL A 229 34.03 9.26 -16.21
C VAL A 229 33.94 10.77 -16.46
N TYR A 230 32.77 11.37 -16.27
CA TYR A 230 32.59 12.83 -16.37
C TYR A 230 33.40 13.61 -15.32
N ARG A 231 33.61 13.03 -14.13
CA ARG A 231 34.45 13.61 -13.08
C ARG A 231 35.94 13.35 -13.28
N SER A 232 36.31 12.34 -14.06
CA SER A 232 37.70 12.03 -14.37
C SER A 232 38.28 13.15 -15.24
N ALA A 233 39.51 13.57 -14.93
CA ALA A 233 40.20 14.68 -15.60
C ALA A 233 40.31 14.53 -17.13
N PHE A 234 40.17 13.31 -17.64
CA PHE A 234 40.23 12.97 -19.06
C PHE A 234 39.16 13.67 -19.91
N PHE A 235 37.90 13.75 -19.44
CA PHE A 235 36.83 14.42 -20.20
C PHE A 235 36.90 15.94 -20.08
N ASN A 236 37.37 16.47 -18.94
CA ASN A 236 37.64 17.90 -18.80
C ASN A 236 38.81 18.34 -19.70
N ASP A 237 39.84 17.51 -19.90
CA ASP A 237 40.93 17.80 -20.84
C ASP A 237 40.47 17.70 -22.31
N LEU A 238 39.63 16.71 -22.63
CA LEU A 238 39.09 16.51 -23.98
C LEU A 238 38.12 17.63 -24.41
N PHE A 239 37.27 18.13 -23.51
CA PHE A 239 36.35 19.24 -23.82
C PHE A 239 37.00 20.62 -23.73
N ARG A 240 38.07 20.79 -22.93
CA ARG A 240 38.85 22.03 -22.90
C ARG A 240 39.67 22.24 -24.18
N ARG A 241 40.00 21.16 -24.90
CA ARG A 241 40.62 21.24 -26.23
C ARG A 241 39.67 21.69 -27.35
N ASN A 242 38.36 21.59 -27.16
CA ASN A 242 37.36 22.00 -28.18
C ASN A 242 36.79 23.42 -27.97
N SER A 243 37.24 24.16 -26.95
CA SER A 243 36.87 25.58 -26.76
C SER A 243 38.08 26.52 -26.88
N LEU A 244 39.20 26.05 -27.44
CA LEU A 244 40.34 26.87 -27.79
C LEU A 244 40.20 27.29 -29.25
N ASP A 245 39.36 28.30 -29.48
CA ASP A 245 39.55 29.31 -30.52
C ASP A 245 38.44 30.37 -30.35
N VAL A 246 38.79 31.65 -30.51
CA VAL A 246 37.89 32.83 -30.69
C VAL A 246 37.53 33.70 -29.46
N SER A 247 38.11 33.59 -28.26
CA SER A 247 37.79 34.60 -27.19
C SER A 247 38.92 35.13 -26.31
N THR A 248 40.17 34.75 -26.55
CA THR A 248 41.28 35.13 -25.66
C THR A 248 41.89 36.51 -25.93
N ASP A 249 41.56 37.17 -27.05
CA ASP A 249 42.16 38.47 -27.38
C ASP A 249 41.25 39.68 -27.10
N LEU A 250 39.96 39.47 -26.78
CA LEU A 250 39.01 40.56 -26.52
C LEU A 250 38.79 40.86 -25.02
N ALA A 251 39.04 39.88 -24.14
CA ALA A 251 38.86 40.04 -22.69
C ALA A 251 40.06 40.71 -21.99
N ALA A 252 41.26 40.66 -22.61
CA ALA A 252 42.46 41.30 -22.06
C ALA A 252 42.45 42.84 -22.19
N ALA A 253 41.58 43.39 -23.05
CA ALA A 253 41.43 44.84 -23.23
C ALA A 253 40.49 45.51 -22.20
N PHE A 254 39.72 44.73 -21.42
CA PHE A 254 38.73 45.26 -20.45
C PHE A 254 39.17 45.17 -18.97
N SER A 255 40.41 44.75 -18.70
CA SER A 255 40.95 44.58 -17.33
C SER A 255 41.47 45.88 -16.69
N SER A 256 40.90 47.04 -17.04
CA SER A 256 41.23 48.31 -16.37
C SER A 256 40.00 49.16 -16.13
N SER A 257 39.13 48.76 -15.20
CA SER A 257 38.22 49.67 -14.47
C SER A 257 37.48 48.96 -13.33
N THR A 258 37.52 49.59 -12.16
CA THR A 258 36.49 49.60 -11.09
C THR A 258 36.32 48.38 -10.14
N THR A 259 37.03 48.50 -9.01
CA THR A 259 36.50 48.66 -7.62
C THR A 259 35.51 47.66 -7.02
N ILE A 260 35.95 47.10 -5.88
CA ILE A 260 35.27 47.04 -4.57
C ILE A 260 33.78 46.63 -4.62
N ASP A 261 33.50 45.33 -4.48
CA ASP A 261 32.39 44.85 -3.64
C ASP A 261 32.54 43.34 -3.40
N ASP A 262 33.30 43.01 -2.35
CA ASP A 262 33.62 41.65 -1.98
C ASP A 262 32.87 41.25 -0.70
N LYS A 263 32.28 40.05 -0.73
CA LYS A 263 31.72 39.26 0.40
C LYS A 263 30.36 39.66 0.98
N LYS A 264 29.31 39.26 0.25
CA LYS A 264 28.08 38.71 0.87
C LYS A 264 27.96 37.22 0.54
N GLN A 265 28.86 36.41 1.08
CA GLN A 265 28.77 34.95 0.99
C GLN A 265 27.59 34.49 1.86
N LYS A 266 26.40 34.37 1.24
CA LYS A 266 25.25 33.66 1.82
C LYS A 266 25.76 32.28 2.24
N SER A 267 25.81 32.02 3.55
CA SER A 267 26.06 30.69 4.07
C SER A 267 24.91 29.79 3.61
N VAL A 268 25.15 29.05 2.53
CA VAL A 268 24.25 27.99 2.08
C VAL A 268 24.19 26.99 3.23
N GLN A 269 23.09 26.97 3.99
CA GLN A 269 22.86 25.97 5.02
C GLN A 269 22.97 24.60 4.34
N GLN A 270 24.02 23.83 4.66
CA GLN A 270 24.24 22.49 4.12
C GLN A 270 23.09 21.59 4.57
N ARG A 271 22.12 21.40 3.67
CA ARG A 271 21.05 20.43 3.80
C ARG A 271 21.65 19.02 3.79
N LEU A 272 21.24 18.17 4.74
CA LEU A 272 21.79 16.83 4.88
C LEU A 272 21.31 15.95 3.72
N ARG A 273 22.22 15.63 2.79
CA ARG A 273 21.88 14.88 1.57
C ARG A 273 21.37 13.48 1.89
N SER A 274 22.00 12.77 2.83
CA SER A 274 21.56 11.42 3.23
C SER A 274 20.11 11.37 3.68
N LEU A 275 19.62 12.35 4.44
CA LEU A 275 18.22 12.39 4.90
C LEU A 275 17.23 12.54 3.76
N ASP A 276 17.52 13.42 2.78
CA ASP A 276 16.68 13.54 1.60
C ASP A 276 16.77 12.28 0.71
N THR A 277 17.92 11.61 0.65
CA THR A 277 18.05 10.32 -0.05
C THR A 277 17.19 9.24 0.60
N VAL A 278 17.25 9.06 1.92
CA VAL A 278 16.42 8.07 2.64
C VAL A 278 14.93 8.36 2.42
N ARG A 279 14.55 9.64 2.46
CA ARG A 279 13.18 10.08 2.18
C ARG A 279 12.76 9.73 0.75
N GLY A 280 13.64 9.98 -0.21
CA GLY A 280 13.43 9.64 -1.62
C GLY A 280 13.29 8.15 -1.87
N ILE A 281 14.15 7.33 -1.28
CA ILE A 281 14.07 5.86 -1.38
C ILE A 281 12.72 5.39 -0.85
N SER A 282 12.35 5.85 0.36
CA SER A 282 11.06 5.51 0.97
C SER A 282 9.88 5.94 0.09
N LEU A 283 9.95 7.12 -0.55
CA LEU A 283 8.91 7.63 -1.42
C LEU A 283 8.76 6.80 -2.70
N VAL A 284 9.87 6.41 -3.33
CA VAL A 284 9.85 5.62 -4.55
C VAL A 284 9.31 4.22 -4.27
N ILE A 285 9.68 3.61 -3.14
CA ILE A 285 9.12 2.32 -2.70
C ILE A 285 7.61 2.47 -2.45
N MET A 286 7.18 3.55 -1.78
CA MET A 286 5.75 3.82 -1.54
C MET A 286 4.96 3.84 -2.86
N ILE A 287 5.40 4.64 -3.83
CA ILE A 287 4.71 4.82 -5.11
C ILE A 287 4.64 3.48 -5.85
N PHE A 288 5.73 2.70 -5.86
CA PHE A 288 5.76 1.38 -6.48
C PHE A 288 4.77 0.39 -5.85
N VAL A 289 4.71 0.36 -4.52
CA VAL A 289 3.78 -0.49 -3.77
C VAL A 289 2.33 -0.02 -3.93
N ASN A 290 2.08 1.29 -3.94
CA ASN A 290 0.74 1.86 -4.14
C ASN A 290 0.16 1.54 -5.53
N TYR A 291 1.01 1.45 -6.56
CA TYR A 291 0.58 0.92 -7.87
C TYR A 291 0.30 -0.59 -7.85
N GLY A 292 0.68 -1.30 -6.78
CA GLY A 292 0.40 -2.72 -6.55
C GLY A 292 1.65 -3.61 -6.53
N GLY A 293 2.86 -3.05 -6.66
CA GLY A 293 4.12 -3.79 -6.53
C GLY A 293 4.27 -5.02 -7.45
N GLY A 294 3.61 -5.05 -8.62
CA GLY A 294 3.58 -6.22 -9.51
C GLY A 294 2.70 -7.37 -9.00
N LYS A 295 1.87 -7.13 -7.98
CA LYS A 295 1.00 -8.09 -7.28
C LYS A 295 1.73 -9.25 -6.60
N TYR A 296 3.03 -9.11 -6.35
CA TYR A 296 3.78 -10.14 -5.61
C TYR A 296 3.44 -10.09 -4.12
N THR A 297 3.24 -11.26 -3.53
CA THR A 297 2.96 -11.45 -2.09
C THR A 297 3.93 -10.70 -1.17
N TYR A 298 5.23 -10.64 -1.50
CA TYR A 298 6.25 -9.95 -0.69
C TYR A 298 6.13 -8.42 -0.67
N PHE A 299 5.49 -7.82 -1.69
CA PHE A 299 5.22 -6.38 -1.76
C PHE A 299 3.82 -6.01 -1.24
N HIS A 300 3.00 -7.00 -0.88
CA HIS A 300 1.74 -6.75 -0.19
C HIS A 300 1.96 -6.51 1.31
N HIS A 301 1.04 -5.78 1.92
CA HIS A 301 1.03 -5.55 3.36
C HIS A 301 0.80 -6.87 4.12
N ALA A 302 1.45 -7.03 5.27
CA ALA A 302 1.08 -8.10 6.19
C ALA A 302 -0.41 -7.96 6.56
N ARG A 303 -1.14 -9.07 6.53
CA ARG A 303 -2.60 -9.07 6.72
C ARG A 303 -3.02 -8.67 8.12
N TRP A 304 -2.30 -9.17 9.12
CA TRP A 304 -2.49 -8.82 10.52
C TRP A 304 -1.14 -8.73 11.24
N ASN A 305 -0.60 -9.87 11.64
CA ASN A 305 0.73 -9.98 12.24
C ASN A 305 1.79 -10.18 11.15
N GLY A 306 2.94 -9.51 11.30
CA GLY A 306 4.07 -9.59 10.38
C GLY A 306 4.58 -8.22 9.94
N LEU A 307 5.67 -8.25 9.17
CA LEU A 307 6.35 -7.06 8.67
C LEU A 307 6.84 -7.32 7.24
N THR A 308 6.26 -6.63 6.26
CA THR A 308 6.74 -6.65 4.87
C THR A 308 7.40 -5.33 4.47
N VAL A 309 8.01 -5.28 3.28
CA VAL A 309 8.68 -4.06 2.77
C VAL A 309 7.71 -2.88 2.69
N ALA A 310 6.48 -3.16 2.29
CA ALA A 310 5.41 -2.18 2.18
C ALA A 310 5.04 -1.54 3.54
N ASP A 311 5.21 -2.29 4.63
CA ASP A 311 4.85 -1.85 5.98
C ASP A 311 5.88 -0.91 6.61
N LEU A 312 7.10 -0.86 6.06
CA LEU A 312 8.20 -0.03 6.57
C LEU A 312 8.09 1.45 6.16
N VAL A 313 7.51 1.71 5.00
CA VAL A 313 7.53 3.02 4.34
C VAL A 313 6.90 4.10 5.20
N PHE A 314 5.66 3.90 5.64
CA PHE A 314 4.91 4.89 6.42
C PHE A 314 5.61 5.21 7.76
N PRO A 315 6.01 4.23 8.59
CA PRO A 315 6.84 4.45 9.77
C PRO A 315 8.14 5.22 9.50
N TRP A 316 8.87 4.89 8.42
CA TRP A 316 10.12 5.57 8.08
C TRP A 316 9.90 7.06 7.79
N PHE A 317 8.80 7.43 7.12
CA PHE A 317 8.49 8.84 6.89
C PHE A 317 8.18 9.61 8.17
N ILE A 318 7.37 9.03 9.06
CA ILE A 318 7.07 9.60 10.37
C ILE A 318 8.36 9.79 11.18
N TRP A 319 9.23 8.79 11.19
CA TRP A 319 10.53 8.85 11.85
C TRP A 319 11.45 9.95 11.25
N MET A 320 11.56 10.03 9.92
CA MET A 320 12.35 11.06 9.24
C MET A 320 11.84 12.48 9.47
N MET A 321 10.53 12.65 9.64
CA MET A 321 9.94 13.93 10.04
C MET A 321 10.47 14.37 11.41
N GLY A 322 10.54 13.44 12.37
CA GLY A 322 11.21 13.61 13.67
C GLY A 322 12.66 14.08 13.53
N MET A 323 13.44 13.41 12.70
CA MET A 323 14.83 13.79 12.48
C MET A 323 14.95 15.21 11.89
N SER A 324 14.08 15.53 10.92
CA SER A 324 14.08 16.82 10.22
C SER A 324 13.72 17.99 11.13
N MET A 325 12.81 17.78 12.10
CA MET A 325 12.37 18.86 12.99
C MET A 325 13.50 19.35 13.90
N ALA A 326 14.42 18.48 14.34
CA ALA A 326 15.58 18.86 15.15
C ALA A 326 16.39 19.99 14.50
N PHE A 327 16.66 19.90 13.19
CA PHE A 327 17.39 20.92 12.44
C PHE A 327 16.58 22.19 12.27
N SER A 328 15.31 22.06 11.89
CA SER A 328 14.45 23.21 11.62
C SER A 328 14.27 24.09 12.87
N LEU A 329 14.00 23.47 14.02
CA LEU A 329 13.77 24.17 15.29
C LEU A 329 15.07 24.75 15.85
N LYS A 330 16.18 23.99 15.86
CA LYS A 330 17.49 24.54 16.28
C LYS A 330 17.96 25.69 15.39
N SER A 331 17.68 25.63 14.08
CA SER A 331 17.98 26.73 13.14
C SER A 331 17.17 27.98 13.46
N GLN A 332 15.88 27.85 13.76
CA GLN A 332 15.02 28.99 14.12
C GLN A 332 15.36 29.59 15.48
N LEU A 333 15.67 28.75 16.48
CA LEU A 333 16.08 29.22 17.81
C LEU A 333 17.40 29.99 17.75
N ARG A 334 18.39 29.54 16.96
CA ARG A 334 19.65 30.28 16.75
C ARG A 334 19.47 31.62 16.03
N LYS A 335 18.40 31.77 15.24
CA LYS A 335 18.03 33.04 14.62
C LYS A 335 17.27 33.97 15.57
N ILE A 336 17.22 33.65 16.87
CA ILE A 336 16.55 34.43 17.93
C ILE A 336 15.07 34.67 17.58
N VAL A 337 14.44 33.69 16.94
CA VAL A 337 13.00 33.75 16.66
C VAL A 337 12.25 33.44 17.97
N SER A 338 11.30 34.31 18.34
CA SER A 338 10.46 34.09 19.52
C SER A 338 9.77 32.71 19.50
N LYS A 339 9.79 32.00 20.63
CA LYS A 339 9.13 30.68 20.78
C LYS A 339 7.65 30.72 20.40
N LYS A 340 6.93 31.82 20.70
CA LYS A 340 5.52 32.00 20.31
C LYS A 340 5.33 32.00 18.79
N LYS A 341 6.25 32.62 18.04
CA LYS A 341 6.21 32.65 16.57
C LYS A 341 6.50 31.26 15.99
N ILE A 342 7.46 30.54 16.56
CA ILE A 342 7.76 29.15 16.16
C ILE A 342 6.54 28.25 16.42
N PHE A 343 5.92 28.35 17.59
CA PHE A 343 4.71 27.59 17.93
C PHE A 343 3.59 27.79 16.91
N TRP A 344 3.29 29.04 16.53
CA TRP A 344 2.25 29.30 15.54
C TRP A 344 2.60 28.79 14.14
N GLN A 345 3.88 28.73 13.78
CA GLN A 345 4.32 28.08 12.54
C GLN A 345 4.11 26.56 12.59
N ILE A 346 4.37 25.92 13.74
CA ILE A 346 4.08 24.49 13.95
C ILE A 346 2.58 24.25 13.78
N VAL A 347 1.72 25.02 14.44
CA VAL A 347 0.26 24.91 14.33
C VAL A 347 -0.19 25.05 12.88
N LYS A 348 0.23 26.11 12.17
CA LYS A 348 -0.14 26.32 10.76
C LYS A 348 0.25 25.15 9.88
N ARG A 349 1.45 24.60 10.06
CA ARG A 349 1.94 23.46 9.28
C ARG A 349 1.12 22.19 9.56
N SER A 350 0.82 21.92 10.82
CA SER A 350 -0.02 20.78 11.22
C SER A 350 -1.43 20.88 10.66
N VAL A 351 -2.06 22.06 10.72
CA VAL A 351 -3.41 22.30 10.18
C VAL A 351 -3.43 22.12 8.67
N LYS A 352 -2.46 22.65 7.93
CA LYS A 352 -2.39 22.45 6.46
C LYS A 352 -2.23 20.98 6.09
N LEU A 353 -1.38 20.23 6.80
CA LEU A 353 -1.21 18.78 6.56
C LEU A 353 -2.51 18.03 6.84
N PHE A 354 -3.18 18.36 7.94
CA PHE A 354 -4.46 17.74 8.28
C PHE A 354 -5.53 18.04 7.23
N ALA A 355 -5.68 19.30 6.83
CA ALA A 355 -6.64 19.72 5.80
C ALA A 355 -6.35 19.03 4.44
N LEU A 356 -5.09 18.96 4.04
CA LEU A 356 -4.68 18.26 2.82
C LEU A 356 -5.02 16.76 2.88
N GLY A 357 -4.89 16.13 4.06
CA GLY A 357 -5.29 14.74 4.28
C GLY A 357 -6.80 14.51 4.13
N VAL A 358 -7.62 15.38 4.72
CA VAL A 358 -9.09 15.31 4.58
C VAL A 358 -9.51 15.50 3.13
N MET A 359 -8.87 16.43 2.41
CA MET A 359 -9.11 16.60 0.98
C MET A 359 -8.80 15.32 0.20
N LEU A 360 -7.63 14.70 0.42
CA LEU A 360 -7.26 13.45 -0.27
C LEU A 360 -8.20 12.29 0.04
N ASN A 361 -8.65 12.14 1.29
CA ASN A 361 -9.63 11.11 1.68
C ASN A 361 -10.99 11.26 0.96
N THR A 362 -11.28 12.45 0.44
CA THR A 362 -12.55 12.76 -0.24
C THR A 362 -12.44 12.63 -1.76
N ILE A 363 -11.21 12.60 -2.30
CA ILE A 363 -10.98 12.59 -3.74
C ILE A 363 -11.23 11.18 -4.29
N CYS A 364 -11.99 11.09 -5.39
CA CYS A 364 -12.37 9.85 -6.09
C CYS A 364 -13.47 8.99 -5.43
N LEU A 365 -14.15 9.48 -4.39
CA LEU A 365 -15.34 8.82 -3.81
C LEU A 365 -16.61 9.64 -4.13
N ASN A 366 -17.76 8.96 -4.28
CA ASN A 366 -19.06 9.63 -4.19
C ASN A 366 -19.19 10.18 -2.77
N VAL A 367 -19.09 11.50 -2.62
CA VAL A 367 -18.90 12.14 -1.32
C VAL A 367 -20.20 12.12 -0.50
N ASN A 368 -20.39 11.05 0.26
CA ASN A 368 -21.36 11.02 1.36
C ASN A 368 -20.67 11.52 2.63
N LEU A 369 -21.05 12.71 3.11
CA LEU A 369 -20.48 13.28 4.33
C LEU A 369 -20.67 12.39 5.57
N HIS A 370 -21.72 11.55 5.57
CA HIS A 370 -22.02 10.61 6.65
C HIS A 370 -21.02 9.44 6.74
N GLU A 371 -20.32 9.12 5.65
CA GLU A 371 -19.34 8.02 5.56
C GLU A 371 -17.91 8.54 5.37
N LEU A 372 -17.69 9.84 5.62
CA LEU A 372 -16.39 10.46 5.42
C LEU A 372 -15.38 9.89 6.41
N ARG A 373 -14.31 9.29 5.89
CA ARG A 373 -13.19 8.81 6.69
C ARG A 373 -12.37 9.96 7.28
N ILE A 374 -12.45 10.14 8.60
CA ILE A 374 -11.85 11.28 9.30
C ILE A 374 -10.33 11.12 9.45
N LEU A 375 -9.88 9.96 9.90
CA LEU A 375 -8.47 9.67 10.15
C LEU A 375 -7.78 9.16 8.88
N GLY A 376 -6.48 9.40 8.80
CA GLY A 376 -5.68 9.05 7.64
C GLY A 376 -4.22 9.35 7.84
N VAL A 377 -3.42 8.98 6.86
CA VAL A 377 -1.95 9.07 6.91
C VAL A 377 -1.50 10.51 7.17
N LEU A 378 -2.03 11.50 6.43
CA LEU A 378 -1.60 12.89 6.55
C LEU A 378 -2.06 13.57 7.84
N GLN A 379 -3.26 13.23 8.29
CA GLN A 379 -3.82 13.66 9.57
C GLN A 379 -2.91 13.19 10.71
N ARG A 380 -2.44 11.93 10.65
CA ARG A 380 -1.47 11.38 11.59
C ARG A 380 -0.14 12.13 11.58
N PHE A 381 0.39 12.44 10.39
CA PHE A 381 1.58 13.28 10.27
C PHE A 381 1.39 14.65 10.94
N GLY A 382 0.25 15.31 10.71
CA GLY A 382 -0.05 16.64 11.26
C GLY A 382 -0.10 16.67 12.79
N ILE A 383 -0.79 15.70 13.40
CA ILE A 383 -0.96 15.62 14.87
C ILE A 383 0.34 15.19 15.54
N CYS A 384 1.02 14.14 15.05
CA CYS A 384 2.27 13.69 15.65
C CYS A 384 3.36 14.78 15.54
N TYR A 385 3.42 15.50 14.41
CA TYR A 385 4.29 16.67 14.27
C TYR A 385 3.98 17.74 15.31
N PHE A 386 2.70 18.08 15.49
CA PHE A 386 2.26 19.09 16.45
C PHE A 386 2.71 18.75 17.86
N VAL A 387 2.42 17.54 18.34
CA VAL A 387 2.73 17.10 19.71
C VAL A 387 4.24 17.10 19.94
N VAL A 388 5.01 16.40 19.10
CA VAL A 388 6.46 16.24 19.34
C VAL A 388 7.20 17.58 19.15
N ALA A 389 6.86 18.36 18.13
CA ALA A 389 7.51 19.65 17.92
C ALA A 389 7.19 20.66 19.03
N THR A 390 5.97 20.61 19.58
CA THR A 390 5.57 21.46 20.71
C THR A 390 6.33 21.08 21.98
N VAL A 391 6.37 19.80 22.34
CA VAL A 391 7.16 19.31 23.48
C VAL A 391 8.62 19.69 23.30
N HIS A 392 9.20 19.43 22.12
CA HIS A 392 10.58 19.79 21.85
C HIS A 392 10.82 21.31 21.95
N LEU A 393 9.92 22.17 21.48
CA LEU A 393 10.06 23.63 21.58
C LEU A 393 10.15 24.14 23.03
N PHE A 394 9.43 23.51 23.96
CA PHE A 394 9.48 23.85 25.37
C PHE A 394 10.85 23.53 25.99
N TYR A 395 11.38 22.34 25.72
CA TYR A 395 12.66 21.86 26.28
C TYR A 395 13.90 22.28 25.48
N ALA A 396 13.73 22.68 24.23
CA ALA A 396 14.82 23.12 23.36
C ALA A 396 15.37 24.47 23.85
N SER A 397 16.69 24.52 23.92
CA SER A 397 17.47 25.74 24.15
C SER A 397 18.27 26.08 22.88
N ALA A 398 18.53 27.37 22.68
CA ALA A 398 19.42 27.83 21.62
C ALA A 398 20.89 27.49 21.92
N ASP A 399 21.23 27.43 23.21
CA ASP A 399 22.58 27.13 23.69
C ASP A 399 22.83 25.63 23.71
N ASP A 400 24.05 25.25 23.33
CA ASP A 400 24.53 23.88 23.47
C ASP A 400 24.66 23.58 24.97
N LYS A 401 23.66 22.86 25.53
CA LYS A 401 23.68 22.39 26.93
C LYS A 401 25.04 21.75 27.22
N GLY A 402 25.70 22.21 28.29
CA GLY A 402 27.12 22.04 28.59
C GLY A 402 27.70 20.65 28.35
N TYR A 403 28.99 20.64 28.02
CA TYR A 403 29.80 19.49 27.65
C TYR A 403 29.96 18.49 28.82
N SER A 404 28.96 17.64 29.05
CA SER A 404 29.12 16.45 29.88
C SER A 404 29.76 15.34 29.04
N SER A 405 30.84 14.72 29.54
CA SER A 405 31.53 13.58 28.91
C SER A 405 30.76 12.25 29.04
N SER A 406 29.54 12.28 29.58
CA SER A 406 28.76 11.07 29.83
C SER A 406 28.33 10.40 28.52
N ALA A 407 28.45 9.06 28.49
CA ALA A 407 27.96 8.23 27.40
C ALA A 407 26.43 8.33 27.21
N PHE A 408 25.68 8.95 28.12
CA PHE A 408 24.22 9.11 28.02
C PHE A 408 23.79 10.57 27.86
N ARG A 409 24.69 11.44 27.39
CA ARG A 409 24.42 12.87 27.21
C ARG A 409 23.18 13.14 26.36
N ASP A 410 22.92 12.31 25.34
CA ASP A 410 21.79 12.45 24.43
C ASP A 410 20.43 12.16 25.08
N ILE A 411 20.41 11.35 26.15
CA ILE A 411 19.19 11.03 26.91
C ILE A 411 19.03 12.00 28.08
N ILE A 412 20.06 12.17 28.90
CA ILE A 412 20.00 12.97 30.15
C ILE A 412 19.67 14.44 29.84
N SER A 413 20.27 15.01 28.79
CA SER A 413 20.05 16.41 28.40
C SER A 413 18.60 16.74 28.02
N TYR A 414 17.83 15.71 27.66
CA TYR A 414 16.42 15.81 27.26
C TYR A 414 15.52 14.89 28.09
N GLY A 415 15.90 14.58 29.34
CA GLY A 415 15.16 13.62 30.19
C GLY A 415 13.68 13.98 30.39
N GLY A 416 13.35 15.27 30.47
CA GLY A 416 11.96 15.72 30.55
C GLY A 416 11.12 15.39 29.30
N GLU A 417 11.72 15.46 28.10
CA GLU A 417 11.03 15.02 26.88
C GLU A 417 10.82 13.50 26.88
N TRP A 418 11.83 12.73 27.31
CA TRP A 418 11.73 11.28 27.44
C TRP A 418 10.61 10.86 28.38
N LEU A 419 10.46 11.53 29.54
CA LEU A 419 9.40 11.23 30.50
C LEU A 419 8.00 11.43 29.89
N ILE A 420 7.77 12.54 29.19
CA ILE A 420 6.49 12.80 28.52
C ILE A 420 6.21 11.78 27.42
N MET A 421 7.22 11.44 26.62
CA MET A 421 7.06 10.50 25.50
C MET A 421 6.83 9.07 26.00
N LEU A 422 7.49 8.66 27.08
CA LEU A 422 7.21 7.40 27.76
C LEU A 422 5.83 7.39 28.42
N ALA A 423 5.33 8.52 28.91
CA ALA A 423 3.95 8.63 29.41
C ALA A 423 2.91 8.34 28.32
N PHE A 424 3.12 8.85 27.09
CA PHE A 424 2.24 8.51 25.96
C PHE A 424 2.31 7.01 25.60
N LEU A 425 3.52 6.44 25.57
CA LEU A 425 3.69 5.02 25.26
C LEU A 425 3.08 4.10 26.33
N THR A 426 3.28 4.42 27.60
CA THR A 426 2.67 3.69 28.72
C THR A 426 1.15 3.82 28.71
N THR A 427 0.62 5.00 28.41
CA THR A 427 -0.84 5.21 28.24
C THR A 427 -1.40 4.30 27.14
N HIS A 428 -0.71 4.18 26.00
CA HIS A 428 -1.13 3.25 24.93
C HIS A 428 -1.15 1.79 25.43
N ILE A 429 -0.09 1.33 26.08
CA ILE A 429 -0.02 -0.05 26.60
C ILE A 429 -1.14 -0.28 27.61
N LEU A 430 -1.36 0.64 28.55
CA LEU A 430 -2.42 0.54 29.53
C LEU A 430 -3.80 0.50 28.87
N LEU A 431 -4.07 1.34 27.87
CA LEU A 431 -5.34 1.31 27.15
C LEU A 431 -5.53 -0.02 26.39
N MET A 432 -4.49 -0.56 25.76
CA MET A 432 -4.57 -1.82 25.02
C MET A 432 -4.85 -3.03 25.92
N TYR A 433 -4.35 -3.05 27.16
CA TYR A 433 -4.56 -4.16 28.10
C TYR A 433 -5.76 -3.99 29.03
N LEU A 434 -6.06 -2.76 29.46
CA LEU A 434 -7.10 -2.49 30.48
C LEU A 434 -8.47 -2.18 29.88
N VAL A 435 -8.54 -1.65 28.65
CA VAL A 435 -9.83 -1.38 28.01
C VAL A 435 -10.31 -2.64 27.33
N HIS A 436 -11.46 -3.13 27.75
CA HIS A 436 -12.05 -4.36 27.27
C HIS A 436 -13.37 -4.06 26.54
N GLU A 437 -13.51 -4.62 25.34
CA GLU A 437 -14.75 -4.61 24.57
C GLU A 437 -15.67 -5.72 25.07
N PRO A 438 -16.96 -5.44 25.36
CA PRO A 438 -17.90 -6.47 25.82
C PRO A 438 -17.84 -7.73 24.94
N ASP A 439 -17.84 -8.91 25.58
CA ASP A 439 -17.80 -10.24 24.93
C ASP A 439 -16.45 -10.67 24.32
N CYS A 440 -15.37 -9.91 24.51
CA CYS A 440 -14.01 -10.24 24.06
C CYS A 440 -13.09 -10.72 25.21
N PRO A 441 -11.90 -11.29 24.97
CA PRO A 441 -10.95 -11.53 26.06
C PRO A 441 -10.22 -10.23 26.42
N GLU A 442 -9.76 -10.12 27.68
CA GLU A 442 -8.91 -9.02 28.11
C GLU A 442 -7.57 -9.06 27.36
N GLY A 443 -7.06 -7.89 26.95
CA GLY A 443 -5.79 -7.79 26.22
C GLY A 443 -5.79 -8.46 24.83
N TYR A 444 -6.92 -8.50 24.13
CA TYR A 444 -7.02 -9.08 22.79
C TYR A 444 -6.36 -8.20 21.72
N PHE A 445 -5.38 -8.75 20.99
CA PHE A 445 -4.69 -8.11 19.85
C PHE A 445 -5.07 -8.74 18.49
N GLY A 446 -6.09 -9.59 18.46
CA GLY A 446 -6.45 -10.36 17.27
C GLY A 446 -7.34 -9.61 16.27
N PRO A 447 -7.49 -10.13 15.04
CA PRO A 447 -8.32 -9.55 13.99
C PRO A 447 -9.82 -9.80 14.16
N GLY A 448 -10.24 -10.63 15.13
CA GLY A 448 -11.63 -11.12 15.23
C GLY A 448 -11.98 -12.06 14.07
N GLY A 449 -13.27 -12.19 13.76
CA GLY A 449 -13.75 -13.07 12.70
C GLY A 449 -13.44 -14.54 12.98
N LEU A 450 -12.88 -15.25 12.00
CA LEU A 450 -12.49 -16.67 12.08
C LEU A 450 -11.26 -16.96 12.96
N HIS A 451 -10.63 -15.94 13.53
CA HIS A 451 -9.49 -16.11 14.43
C HIS A 451 -9.91 -16.86 15.70
N ASP A 452 -8.99 -17.63 16.28
CA ASP A 452 -9.25 -18.50 17.45
C ASP A 452 -10.54 -19.33 17.27
N GLN A 453 -10.63 -20.00 16.12
CA GLN A 453 -11.77 -20.86 15.74
C GLN A 453 -13.12 -20.12 15.72
N GLY A 454 -13.11 -18.80 15.55
CA GLY A 454 -14.34 -18.00 15.54
C GLY A 454 -14.91 -17.67 16.91
N ALA A 455 -14.16 -17.92 17.99
CA ALA A 455 -14.62 -17.65 19.36
C ALA A 455 -15.00 -16.18 19.57
N PHE A 456 -14.30 -15.25 18.90
CA PHE A 456 -14.41 -13.80 19.10
C PHE A 456 -14.71 -13.07 17.79
N PHE A 457 -15.81 -13.44 17.13
CA PHE A 457 -16.11 -12.98 15.77
C PHE A 457 -16.21 -11.45 15.63
N ASN A 458 -16.84 -10.75 16.59
CA ASN A 458 -17.07 -9.30 16.53
C ASN A 458 -15.97 -8.45 17.18
N CYS A 459 -14.87 -9.06 17.66
CA CYS A 459 -13.83 -8.39 18.43
C CYS A 459 -12.71 -7.79 17.57
N THR A 460 -13.01 -7.28 16.37
CA THR A 460 -11.98 -6.84 15.42
C THR A 460 -11.11 -5.71 15.98
N GLY A 461 -9.83 -6.02 16.18
CA GLY A 461 -8.82 -5.09 16.70
C GLY A 461 -8.89 -4.84 18.21
N GLY A 462 -9.71 -5.60 18.95
CA GLY A 462 -9.86 -5.50 20.40
C GLY A 462 -10.08 -4.05 20.88
N ALA A 463 -9.33 -3.65 21.90
CA ALA A 463 -9.40 -2.32 22.51
C ALA A 463 -9.25 -1.17 21.49
N ALA A 464 -8.36 -1.33 20.50
CA ALA A 464 -8.12 -0.29 19.49
C ALA A 464 -9.36 -0.06 18.62
N GLY A 465 -9.91 -1.14 18.07
CA GLY A 465 -11.11 -1.08 17.24
C GLY A 465 -12.33 -0.59 18.02
N TYR A 466 -12.48 -1.00 19.28
CA TYR A 466 -13.58 -0.61 20.14
C TYR A 466 -13.59 0.90 20.42
N ILE A 467 -12.45 1.47 20.82
CA ILE A 467 -12.33 2.91 21.09
C ILE A 467 -12.57 3.73 19.82
N ASP A 468 -12.08 3.27 18.67
CA ASP A 468 -12.31 3.95 17.40
C ASP A 468 -13.79 3.97 17.01
N ARG A 469 -14.50 2.83 17.16
CA ARG A 469 -15.96 2.75 16.94
C ARG A 469 -16.74 3.64 17.89
N LEU A 470 -16.32 3.74 19.14
CA LEU A 470 -16.98 4.56 20.17
C LEU A 470 -16.79 6.07 19.94
N LEU A 471 -15.58 6.51 19.58
CA LEU A 471 -15.25 7.94 19.48
C LEU A 471 -15.52 8.54 18.09
N LEU A 472 -15.26 7.79 17.02
CA LEU A 472 -15.42 8.28 15.64
C LEU A 472 -16.77 7.90 15.04
N GLY A 473 -17.40 6.84 15.56
CA GLY A 473 -18.60 6.26 14.99
C GLY A 473 -18.29 5.26 13.86
N PRO A 474 -19.07 4.17 13.70
CA PRO A 474 -18.78 3.12 12.71
C PRO A 474 -18.74 3.59 11.26
N SER A 475 -19.51 4.63 10.91
CA SER A 475 -19.61 5.15 9.54
C SER A 475 -18.37 5.93 9.10
N HIS A 476 -17.62 6.51 10.04
CA HIS A 476 -16.42 7.31 9.76
C HIS A 476 -15.12 6.50 9.76
N LEU A 477 -15.22 5.17 9.95
CA LEU A 477 -14.12 4.23 9.89
C LEU A 477 -13.97 3.63 8.48
N TYR A 478 -12.84 2.98 8.26
CA TYR A 478 -12.58 2.25 7.02
C TYR A 478 -13.47 1.00 6.93
N GLN A 479 -14.36 0.99 5.93
CA GLN A 479 -15.42 -0.02 5.77
C GLN A 479 -14.94 -1.35 5.18
N HIS A 480 -13.81 -1.33 4.46
CA HIS A 480 -13.32 -2.50 3.72
C HIS A 480 -11.89 -2.88 4.14
N PRO A 481 -11.66 -3.21 5.42
CA PRO A 481 -10.33 -3.60 5.89
C PRO A 481 -9.89 -4.91 5.21
N GLY A 482 -8.61 -4.98 4.82
CA GLY A 482 -8.05 -6.15 4.13
C GLY A 482 -8.15 -7.46 4.92
N LEU A 483 -8.37 -7.38 6.25
CA LEU A 483 -8.62 -8.54 7.12
C LEU A 483 -9.93 -9.27 6.78
N ARG A 484 -10.93 -8.58 6.21
CA ARG A 484 -12.24 -9.18 5.88
C ARG A 484 -12.10 -10.30 4.85
N ALA A 485 -11.11 -10.21 3.95
CA ALA A 485 -10.82 -11.22 2.95
C ALA A 485 -10.35 -12.57 3.55
N ILE A 486 -9.73 -12.55 4.73
CA ILE A 486 -9.12 -13.76 5.34
C ILE A 486 -9.92 -14.24 6.53
N TYR A 487 -10.30 -13.31 7.41
CA TYR A 487 -10.96 -13.62 8.67
C TYR A 487 -12.48 -13.50 8.58
N GLY A 488 -13.04 -12.97 7.48
CA GLY A 488 -14.50 -12.89 7.28
C GLY A 488 -15.25 -11.92 8.21
N GLY A 489 -14.54 -11.15 9.03
CA GLY A 489 -15.15 -10.21 9.97
C GLY A 489 -16.01 -9.13 9.29
N THR A 490 -17.12 -8.77 9.92
CA THR A 490 -18.10 -7.81 9.39
C THR A 490 -17.93 -6.40 9.94
N GLN A 491 -17.12 -6.22 10.99
CA GLN A 491 -16.94 -4.94 11.67
C GLN A 491 -15.98 -4.00 10.93
N PRO A 492 -16.28 -2.69 10.86
CA PRO A 492 -15.36 -1.70 10.31
C PRO A 492 -14.16 -1.52 11.24
N TYR A 493 -12.99 -1.32 10.65
CA TYR A 493 -11.73 -1.19 11.39
C TYR A 493 -10.77 -0.27 10.64
N ASP A 494 -10.23 0.73 11.35
CA ASP A 494 -9.31 1.72 10.78
C ASP A 494 -7.88 1.52 11.32
N PRO A 495 -6.90 1.13 10.48
CA PRO A 495 -5.51 0.99 10.92
C PRO A 495 -4.82 2.33 11.24
N GLU A 496 -5.41 3.45 10.80
CA GLU A 496 -5.01 4.80 11.13
C GLU A 496 -5.74 5.37 12.36
N GLY A 497 -6.43 4.51 13.13
CA GLY A 497 -7.17 4.81 14.37
C GLY A 497 -6.45 5.58 15.47
N ILE A 498 -7.19 5.98 16.51
CA ILE A 498 -6.79 6.92 17.56
C ILE A 498 -5.64 6.36 18.41
N LEU A 499 -5.72 5.10 18.87
CA LEU A 499 -4.69 4.55 19.75
C LEU A 499 -3.31 4.49 19.09
N GLY A 500 -3.27 4.30 17.76
CA GLY A 500 -2.02 4.30 17.00
C GLY A 500 -1.30 5.65 16.98
N TYR A 501 -1.97 6.75 17.34
CA TYR A 501 -1.31 8.07 17.45
C TYR A 501 -0.29 8.10 18.58
N PHE A 502 -0.56 7.44 19.71
CA PHE A 502 0.36 7.42 20.86
C PHE A 502 1.70 6.77 20.50
N THR A 503 1.67 5.61 19.85
CA THR A 503 2.88 4.91 19.37
C THR A 503 3.55 5.67 18.22
N SER A 504 2.76 6.30 17.34
CA SER A 504 3.28 7.15 16.26
C SER A 504 4.00 8.40 16.77
N ILE A 505 3.49 9.05 17.82
CA ILE A 505 4.15 10.17 18.52
C ILE A 505 5.52 9.73 19.04
N PHE A 506 5.59 8.56 19.67
CA PHE A 506 6.84 8.00 20.15
C PHE A 506 7.82 7.68 19.00
N LEU A 507 7.32 7.16 17.88
CA LEU A 507 8.15 6.90 16.69
C LEU A 507 8.74 8.20 16.09
N VAL A 508 7.96 9.28 16.00
CA VAL A 508 8.48 10.61 15.61
C VAL A 508 9.58 11.05 16.58
N PHE A 509 9.38 10.82 17.89
CA PHE A 509 10.37 11.17 18.91
C PHE A 509 11.67 10.37 18.78
N LEU A 510 11.62 9.08 18.45
CA LEU A 510 12.82 8.28 18.13
C LEU A 510 13.59 8.87 16.93
N GLY A 511 12.86 9.37 15.92
CA GLY A 511 13.44 10.13 14.82
C GLY A 511 14.08 11.45 15.26
N LEU A 512 13.41 12.19 16.14
CA LEU A 512 13.96 13.41 16.75
C LEU A 512 15.27 13.11 17.49
N GLN A 513 15.35 11.98 18.21
CA GLN A 513 16.57 11.54 18.86
C GLN A 513 17.71 11.34 17.85
N ALA A 514 17.45 10.74 16.69
CA ALA A 514 18.44 10.62 15.62
C ALA A 514 18.96 11.98 15.14
N GLY A 515 18.07 12.97 15.00
CA GLY A 515 18.43 14.34 14.63
C GLY A 515 19.26 15.06 15.71
N LYS A 516 18.91 14.86 16.98
CA LYS A 516 19.67 15.36 18.15
C LYS A 516 21.08 14.79 18.21
N ILE A 517 21.24 13.48 17.97
CA ILE A 517 22.54 12.82 17.89
C ILE A 517 23.41 13.48 16.82
N LEU A 518 22.86 13.77 15.63
CA LEU A 518 23.62 14.44 14.58
C LEU A 518 24.10 15.84 14.98
N LEU A 519 23.23 16.61 15.65
CA LEU A 519 23.54 17.96 16.11
C LEU A 519 24.54 18.00 17.27
N MET A 520 24.54 16.95 18.10
CA MET A 520 25.31 16.87 19.33
C MET A 520 26.71 16.27 19.13
N PHE A 521 26.84 15.24 18.30
CA PHE A 521 28.12 14.61 17.99
C PHE A 521 28.66 15.20 16.69
N LYS A 522 29.85 15.79 16.71
CA LYS A 522 30.48 16.40 15.52
C LYS A 522 31.16 15.36 14.63
N GLU A 523 31.72 14.31 15.24
CA GLU A 523 32.47 13.28 14.52
C GLU A 523 31.55 12.30 13.78
N PRO A 524 31.82 11.99 12.49
CA PRO A 524 31.05 11.02 11.72
C PRO A 524 31.03 9.61 12.33
N LYS A 525 32.16 9.13 12.86
CA LYS A 525 32.26 7.80 13.48
C LYS A 525 31.39 7.70 14.74
N ALA A 526 31.42 8.71 15.60
CA ALA A 526 30.59 8.75 16.80
C ALA A 526 29.08 8.76 16.48
N ARG A 527 28.66 9.47 15.43
CA ARG A 527 27.26 9.47 14.95
C ARG A 527 26.82 8.07 14.52
N LEU A 528 27.63 7.40 13.69
CA LEU A 528 27.33 6.06 13.18
C LEU A 528 27.26 5.03 14.31
N ILE A 529 28.24 5.02 15.22
CA ILE A 529 28.23 4.12 16.39
C ILE A 529 26.95 4.32 17.21
N ARG A 530 26.54 5.57 17.43
CA ARG A 530 25.34 5.88 18.20
C ARG A 530 24.05 5.45 17.52
N TRP A 531 23.89 5.73 16.24
CA TRP A 531 22.72 5.26 15.50
C TRP A 531 22.65 3.74 15.42
N MET A 532 23.79 3.05 15.23
CA MET A 532 23.83 1.58 15.28
C MET A 532 23.52 1.03 16.68
N THR A 533 23.96 1.72 17.74
CA THR A 533 23.58 1.35 19.12
C THR A 533 22.07 1.47 19.32
N TRP A 534 21.45 2.57 18.87
CA TRP A 534 20.01 2.75 18.91
C TRP A 534 19.26 1.74 18.04
N ALA A 535 19.80 1.37 16.87
CA ALA A 535 19.25 0.32 16.03
C ALA A 535 19.20 -1.02 16.76
N ILE A 536 20.30 -1.42 17.41
CA ILE A 536 20.37 -2.67 18.16
C ILE A 536 19.42 -2.63 19.35
N VAL A 537 19.42 -1.56 20.16
CA VAL A 537 18.54 -1.43 21.34
C VAL A 537 17.06 -1.53 20.95
N THR A 538 16.62 -0.75 19.96
CA THR A 538 15.23 -0.79 19.49
C THR A 538 14.87 -2.13 18.85
N GLY A 539 15.80 -2.76 18.11
CA GLY A 539 15.62 -4.08 17.54
C GLY A 539 15.49 -5.18 18.61
N CYS A 540 16.31 -5.14 19.66
CA CYS A 540 16.23 -6.07 20.80
C CYS A 540 14.91 -5.91 21.55
N ILE A 541 14.47 -4.67 21.83
CA ILE A 541 13.18 -4.42 22.48
C ILE A 541 12.04 -5.02 21.65
N SER A 542 12.03 -4.79 20.34
CA SER A 542 11.03 -5.39 19.45
C SER A 542 11.09 -6.92 19.49
N GLY A 543 12.28 -7.52 19.37
CA GLY A 543 12.47 -8.97 19.35
C GLY A 543 12.03 -9.63 20.65
N ILE A 544 12.29 -9.01 21.79
CA ILE A 544 11.82 -9.47 23.11
C ILE A 544 10.29 -9.42 23.19
N LEU A 545 9.68 -8.29 22.77
CA LEU A 545 8.22 -8.12 22.83
C LEU A 545 7.46 -9.10 21.93
N CYS A 546 8.00 -9.45 20.76
CA CYS A 546 7.41 -10.45 19.88
C CYS A 546 7.94 -11.87 20.10
N CYS A 547 8.83 -12.07 21.08
CA CYS A 547 9.54 -13.34 21.32
C CYS A 547 10.22 -13.93 20.07
N PHE A 548 10.63 -13.08 19.12
CA PHE A 548 11.11 -13.47 17.78
C PHE A 548 10.17 -14.41 17.00
N SER A 549 8.90 -14.51 17.40
CA SER A 549 7.84 -15.20 16.67
C SER A 549 6.97 -14.18 15.93
N LYS A 550 6.31 -14.63 14.86
CA LYS A 550 5.31 -13.84 14.14
C LYS A 550 4.06 -13.64 15.01
N ASN A 551 3.70 -14.65 15.78
CA ASN A 551 2.37 -14.83 16.37
C ASN A 551 2.42 -15.01 17.90
N ASP A 552 3.42 -15.72 18.43
CA ASP A 552 3.45 -16.15 19.85
C ASP A 552 4.10 -15.14 20.83
N GLY A 553 4.07 -13.85 20.49
CA GLY A 553 4.67 -12.78 21.31
C GLY A 553 3.69 -12.10 22.27
N TRP A 554 4.19 -11.47 23.33
CA TRP A 554 3.35 -10.65 24.22
C TRP A 554 2.69 -9.48 23.49
N ILE A 555 3.45 -8.85 22.58
CA ILE A 555 2.96 -7.83 21.67
C ILE A 555 3.49 -8.17 20.27
N PRO A 556 2.71 -8.83 19.41
CA PRO A 556 3.15 -9.20 18.07
C PRO A 556 3.42 -7.95 17.21
N VAL A 557 4.33 -8.09 16.24
CA VAL A 557 4.62 -7.02 15.27
C VAL A 557 3.41 -6.88 14.37
N ASN A 558 2.66 -5.80 14.54
CA ASN A 558 1.38 -5.60 13.87
C ASN A 558 1.24 -4.14 13.43
N LYS A 559 1.19 -3.94 12.10
CA LYS A 559 1.00 -2.62 11.50
C LYS A 559 -0.39 -2.06 11.74
N ASN A 560 -1.43 -2.89 11.65
CA ASN A 560 -2.81 -2.44 11.75
C ASN A 560 -3.11 -1.84 13.11
N LEU A 561 -2.50 -2.37 14.18
CA LEU A 561 -2.61 -1.85 15.55
C LEU A 561 -1.57 -0.79 15.88
N TRP A 562 -0.58 -0.56 14.99
CA TRP A 562 0.59 0.25 15.28
C TRP A 562 1.26 -0.17 16.60
N SER A 563 1.46 -1.48 16.75
CA SER A 563 1.89 -2.09 18.01
C SER A 563 3.26 -1.57 18.46
N VAL A 564 3.52 -1.68 19.76
CA VAL A 564 4.77 -1.21 20.36
C VAL A 564 5.98 -1.92 19.74
N SER A 565 5.89 -3.24 19.53
CA SER A 565 6.95 -4.00 18.84
C SER A 565 7.13 -3.53 17.39
N PHE A 566 6.04 -3.22 16.66
CA PHE A 566 6.11 -2.69 15.30
C PHE A 566 6.86 -1.36 15.19
N ILE A 567 6.57 -0.38 16.06
CA ILE A 567 7.28 0.91 16.02
C ILE A 567 8.78 0.77 16.39
N PHE A 568 9.13 -0.17 17.28
CA PHE A 568 10.53 -0.42 17.63
C PHE A 568 11.28 -1.15 16.51
N ALA A 569 10.66 -2.16 15.88
CA ALA A 569 11.22 -2.84 14.70
C ALA A 569 11.47 -1.86 13.55
N THR A 570 10.46 -1.05 13.21
CA THR A 570 10.55 -0.09 12.10
C THR A 570 11.55 1.03 12.39
N SER A 571 11.64 1.50 13.65
CA SER A 571 12.68 2.46 14.07
C SER A 571 14.08 1.86 13.99
N SER A 572 14.27 0.59 14.37
CA SER A 572 15.57 -0.09 14.25
C SER A 572 16.06 -0.08 12.81
N LEU A 573 15.19 -0.50 11.88
CA LEU A 573 15.48 -0.50 10.45
C LEU A 573 15.72 0.91 9.90
N ALA A 574 15.01 1.93 10.41
CA ALA A 574 15.23 3.32 10.02
C ALA A 574 16.63 3.83 10.43
N PHE A 575 17.10 3.51 11.63
CA PHE A 575 18.45 3.83 12.08
C PHE A 575 19.53 3.15 11.22
N VAL A 576 19.33 1.89 10.85
CA VAL A 576 20.23 1.16 9.93
C VAL A 576 20.25 1.83 8.57
N LEU A 577 19.08 2.08 7.98
CA LEU A 577 18.96 2.70 6.66
C LEU A 577 19.60 4.10 6.62
N LEU A 578 19.37 4.92 7.66
CA LEU A 578 20.03 6.21 7.80
C LEU A 578 21.55 6.06 7.91
N SER A 579 22.04 5.12 8.71
CA SER A 579 23.48 4.90 8.91
C SER A 579 24.17 4.52 7.60
N ILE A 580 23.57 3.61 6.82
CA ILE A 580 24.06 3.22 5.49
C ILE A 580 24.08 4.44 4.56
N CYS A 581 22.96 5.15 4.42
CA CYS A 581 22.86 6.29 3.51
C CYS A 581 23.79 7.44 3.91
N TYR A 582 23.98 7.70 5.20
CA TYR A 582 24.92 8.70 5.71
C TYR A 582 26.37 8.30 5.44
N ALA A 583 26.75 7.04 5.70
CA ALA A 583 28.09 6.55 5.41
C ALA A 583 28.40 6.65 3.91
N VAL A 584 27.49 6.19 3.05
CA VAL A 584 27.68 6.17 1.60
C VAL A 584 27.70 7.58 1.00
N ASN A 585 26.75 8.45 1.36
CA ASN A 585 26.56 9.75 0.70
C ASN A 585 27.41 10.87 1.30
N ASP A 586 27.50 10.93 2.64
CA ASP A 586 28.09 12.09 3.34
C ASP A 586 29.52 11.80 3.84
N VAL A 587 29.82 10.55 4.23
CA VAL A 587 31.17 10.17 4.73
C VAL A 587 32.10 9.75 3.59
N TYR A 588 31.77 8.67 2.89
CA TYR A 588 32.61 8.12 1.82
C TYR A 588 32.36 8.78 0.46
N LYS A 589 31.24 9.50 0.30
CA LYS A 589 30.85 10.20 -0.93
C LYS A 589 30.88 9.30 -2.19
N LEU A 590 30.62 8.00 -2.01
CA LEU A 590 30.61 7.01 -3.09
C LEU A 590 29.45 7.26 -4.06
N TRP A 591 28.36 7.82 -3.54
CA TRP A 591 27.16 8.12 -4.31
C TRP A 591 26.59 9.49 -3.92
N SER A 592 26.09 10.23 -4.90
CA SER A 592 25.51 11.57 -4.68
C SER A 592 24.11 11.52 -4.05
N GLY A 593 23.49 10.34 -3.99
CA GLY A 593 22.10 10.14 -3.59
C GLY A 593 21.08 10.28 -4.73
N GLY A 594 21.50 10.68 -5.94
CA GLY A 594 20.62 10.78 -7.10
C GLY A 594 20.32 9.42 -7.74
N PRO A 595 19.09 9.15 -8.21
CA PRO A 595 17.99 10.12 -8.39
C PRO A 595 17.09 10.31 -7.15
N PHE A 596 17.20 9.45 -6.13
CA PHE A 596 16.29 9.44 -4.99
C PHE A 596 16.31 10.73 -4.16
N TYR A 597 17.48 11.35 -3.99
CA TYR A 597 17.61 12.67 -3.35
C TYR A 597 16.65 13.71 -3.96
N HIS A 598 16.47 13.71 -5.28
CA HIS A 598 15.55 14.63 -5.97
C HIS A 598 14.09 14.37 -5.59
N ALA A 599 13.69 13.11 -5.49
CA ALA A 599 12.37 12.71 -5.02
C ALA A 599 12.13 13.13 -3.56
N GLY A 600 13.14 12.96 -2.69
CA GLY A 600 13.06 13.34 -1.28
C GLY A 600 12.91 14.85 -1.05
N MET A 601 13.51 15.68 -1.92
CA MET A 601 13.34 17.14 -1.83
C MET A 601 11.91 17.62 -2.12
N ASN A 602 11.16 16.86 -2.93
CA ASN A 602 9.81 17.20 -3.42
C ASN A 602 8.75 16.19 -2.95
N SER A 603 8.94 15.62 -1.75
CA SER A 603 8.18 14.45 -1.32
C SER A 603 6.66 14.65 -1.25
N ILE A 604 6.19 15.84 -0.84
CA ILE A 604 4.76 16.11 -0.75
C ILE A 604 4.10 16.20 -2.13
N MET A 605 4.79 16.81 -3.11
CA MET A 605 4.28 16.93 -4.48
C MET A 605 4.15 15.56 -5.12
N LEU A 606 5.16 14.70 -4.94
CA LEU A 606 5.14 13.35 -5.46
C LEU A 606 4.07 12.49 -4.77
N TYR A 607 3.93 12.63 -3.45
CA TYR A 607 2.87 11.92 -2.73
C TYR A 607 1.48 12.35 -3.19
N VAL A 608 1.15 13.63 -3.13
CA VAL A 608 -0.16 14.14 -3.56
C VAL A 608 -0.39 13.85 -5.04
N GLY A 609 0.61 14.12 -5.87
CA GLY A 609 0.52 13.92 -7.31
C GLY A 609 0.22 12.48 -7.69
N HIS A 610 0.93 11.50 -7.10
CA HIS A 610 0.71 10.11 -7.45
C HIS A 610 -0.67 9.62 -7.01
N GLU A 611 -1.17 10.04 -5.83
CA GLU A 611 -2.51 9.69 -5.36
C GLU A 611 -3.59 10.27 -6.29
N LEU A 612 -3.41 11.51 -6.75
CA LEU A 612 -4.38 12.16 -7.66
C LEU A 612 -4.40 11.51 -9.04
N THR A 613 -3.25 11.08 -9.57
CA THR A 613 -3.15 10.55 -10.94
C THR A 613 -3.10 9.02 -10.99
N HIS A 614 -3.31 8.31 -9.87
CA HIS A 614 -3.04 6.87 -9.79
C HIS A 614 -3.88 6.03 -10.75
N ASN A 615 -5.09 6.48 -11.11
CA ASN A 615 -5.99 5.81 -12.06
C ASN A 615 -6.03 6.49 -13.45
N MET A 616 -5.04 7.33 -13.77
CA MET A 616 -4.99 8.06 -15.03
C MET A 616 -3.86 7.55 -15.94
N PHE A 617 -4.11 7.51 -17.25
CA PHE A 617 -3.04 7.36 -18.23
C PHE A 617 -2.15 8.63 -18.23
N PRO A 618 -0.81 8.54 -18.31
CA PRO A 618 0.04 7.37 -18.58
C PRO A 618 0.56 6.62 -17.32
N TRP A 619 0.03 6.90 -16.12
CA TRP A 619 0.49 6.27 -14.89
C TRP A 619 -0.06 4.86 -14.68
N ARG A 620 -1.32 4.63 -15.05
CA ARG A 620 -1.97 3.33 -14.97
C ARG A 620 -2.90 3.10 -16.16
N TRP A 621 -2.97 1.86 -16.64
CA TRP A 621 -3.89 1.42 -17.68
C TRP A 621 -4.31 -0.03 -17.42
N GLN A 622 -5.31 -0.51 -18.14
CA GLN A 622 -5.72 -1.91 -18.01
C GLN A 622 -4.71 -2.81 -18.72
N VAL A 623 -4.14 -3.76 -17.97
CA VAL A 623 -3.23 -4.78 -18.48
C VAL A 623 -3.83 -6.17 -18.31
N HIS A 624 -3.32 -7.14 -19.08
CA HIS A 624 -3.63 -8.54 -18.79
C HIS A 624 -3.14 -8.91 -17.38
N PRO A 625 -3.88 -9.75 -16.63
CA PRO A 625 -3.56 -10.09 -15.25
C PRO A 625 -2.40 -11.08 -15.22
N THR A 626 -1.17 -10.62 -15.44
CA THR A 626 0.05 -11.39 -15.23
C THR A 626 1.04 -10.56 -14.43
N HIS A 627 1.89 -11.19 -13.63
CA HIS A 627 2.89 -10.46 -12.86
C HIS A 627 3.83 -9.61 -13.73
N LEU A 628 4.14 -10.05 -14.96
CA LEU A 628 5.04 -9.32 -15.86
C LEU A 628 4.44 -8.00 -16.34
N SER A 629 3.18 -8.01 -16.78
CA SER A 629 2.50 -6.82 -17.29
C SER A 629 2.21 -5.81 -16.17
N GLU A 630 1.76 -6.30 -15.01
CA GLU A 630 1.51 -5.49 -13.82
C GLU A 630 2.81 -4.89 -13.27
N LEU A 631 3.89 -5.68 -13.19
CA LEU A 631 5.20 -5.18 -12.76
C LEU A 631 5.71 -4.11 -13.72
N PHE A 632 5.60 -4.33 -15.03
CA PHE A 632 6.01 -3.35 -16.04
C PHE A 632 5.26 -2.03 -15.87
N MET A 633 3.93 -2.07 -15.76
CA MET A 633 3.10 -0.89 -15.54
C MET A 633 3.49 -0.14 -14.26
N ASN A 634 3.67 -0.87 -13.15
CA ASN A 634 3.99 -0.27 -11.86
C ASN A 634 5.38 0.37 -11.85
N LEU A 635 6.37 -0.27 -12.48
CA LEU A 635 7.71 0.27 -12.66
C LEU A 635 7.71 1.49 -13.59
N TRP A 636 6.90 1.47 -14.65
CA TRP A 636 6.71 2.59 -15.56
C TRP A 636 6.16 3.81 -14.82
N GLY A 637 5.02 3.66 -14.13
CA GLY A 637 4.40 4.75 -13.35
C GLY A 637 5.35 5.30 -12.28
N THR A 638 6.10 4.43 -11.60
CA THR A 638 7.10 4.83 -10.61
C THR A 638 8.26 5.60 -11.25
N THR A 639 8.78 5.12 -12.39
CA THR A 639 9.89 5.74 -13.12
C THR A 639 9.50 7.13 -13.64
N LEU A 640 8.27 7.29 -14.14
CA LEU A 640 7.75 8.61 -14.55
C LEU A 640 7.79 9.61 -13.39
N TRP A 641 7.37 9.22 -12.19
CA TRP A 641 7.45 10.10 -11.02
C TRP A 641 8.89 10.45 -10.61
N VAL A 642 9.83 9.52 -10.75
CA VAL A 642 11.25 9.79 -10.54
C VAL A 642 11.78 10.80 -11.58
N ILE A 643 11.39 10.66 -12.84
CA ILE A 643 11.75 11.61 -13.91
C ILE A 643 11.17 13.00 -13.61
N ILE A 644 9.91 13.08 -13.19
CA ILE A 644 9.26 14.33 -12.77
C ILE A 644 10.03 14.97 -11.60
N ALA A 645 10.44 14.19 -10.60
CA ALA A 645 11.23 14.71 -9.49
C ALA A 645 12.59 15.28 -9.94
N VAL A 646 13.28 14.59 -10.85
CA VAL A 646 14.53 15.07 -11.45
C VAL A 646 14.30 16.36 -12.24
N TRP A 647 13.22 16.42 -13.02
CA TRP A 647 12.85 17.62 -13.78
C TRP A 647 12.54 18.81 -12.87
N MET A 648 11.71 18.61 -11.83
CA MET A 648 11.39 19.64 -10.85
C MET A 648 12.65 20.18 -10.17
N HIS A 649 13.57 19.28 -9.81
CA HIS A 649 14.85 19.68 -9.23
C HIS A 649 15.69 20.51 -10.18
N ARG A 650 15.80 20.12 -11.46
CA ARG A 650 16.51 20.90 -12.49
C ARG A 650 15.89 22.29 -12.72
N LYS A 651 14.58 22.42 -12.54
CA LYS A 651 13.85 23.70 -12.63
C LYS A 651 13.79 24.48 -11.30
N ASN A 652 14.45 24.00 -10.24
CA ASN A 652 14.43 24.60 -8.90
C ASN A 652 13.02 24.80 -8.32
N VAL A 653 12.07 23.93 -8.68
CA VAL A 653 10.71 23.94 -8.14
C VAL A 653 10.68 23.07 -6.90
N PHE A 654 10.35 23.67 -5.75
CA PHE A 654 10.26 22.99 -4.46
C PHE A 654 8.92 23.27 -3.79
N ALA A 655 8.06 22.25 -3.70
CA ALA A 655 6.78 22.34 -2.99
C ALA A 655 6.96 21.99 -1.51
N THR A 656 6.45 22.84 -0.62
CA THR A 656 6.49 22.62 0.85
C THR A 656 5.19 23.06 1.49
N VAL A 657 4.83 22.43 2.61
CA VAL A 657 3.58 22.68 3.37
C VAL A 657 3.86 23.49 4.63
#